data_AF-A0A1Y2FMZ1-F1
#
_entry.id   AF-A0A1Y2FMZ1-F1
#
_cell.length_a   1.000
_cell.length_b   1.000
_cell.length_c   1.000
_cell.angle_alpha   90.00
_cell.angle_beta   90.00
_cell.angle_gamma   90.00
#
_symmetry.space_group_name_H-M   'P 1'
#
loop_
_entity.id
_entity.type
_entity.pdbx_description
1 polymer ?
#
loop_
_entity_poly.entity_id
_entity_poly.type
_entity_poly.pdbx_seq_one_letter_code
_entity_poly.pdbx_strand_id
1 'polypeptide(L)'
;MRSFALALLSLGALSQAAQLPFDFQRPAVHASLAAESSPAFIGEEQFTILSHPDFAEHSVRIKKTSGWCEERSDVRSFTGYIDSGARSLFFYYFDSRRDATKDDLILWTNGGPGCSSSMGLFMELGPCITQPDGNSTKSNPYSWTEEANMIFIDQPIGVGFSHASGGLAVSTTEQAAIDVHAFLAIFFESFPEFQGRPFHLSGESYGGRYLPLFASEIVHQNERLVKRKSKRAPINLQSLLIGNGLTDIMSMATSYYDQACTATNGLGKPVLGVKTCIAMQQEVQRCNSWLQKACRTSLIQPECDIAQAYCGEKLQDPFIEGEINPYDISKPCTTLGEDLCYPETSVIKTYLDQPWVRSKLGVDVDVGSFESCSNKVGAAFWRAQDSMAPTFYHLTGLLEHGVRVLIYVGKLDWICNYIGNYRMLEALEWSGQDGFVGEELREWSTDKQAAAGETKSFGNLTYIDIRGAGHMIELQLSLGDQGEEVREFLGRLWSLRATASYVASSRTFRQVYISSRDAMWGELAEPRASCLSRDSQLMLCLLLLVVGALSRAAQVPFAPAVHDSLASESSPAFIGEEQFTTLSHPDFAEHSVRIKKTSGWCEERSDVRSFTGYIDSGARSLFFYYFDSRRDATKDDLILWTNGGPGCSSSMGLFMELGPCITQPDGNSTKSNPYSWTEEANMIFIDQPIGVGFSHASGGLAVSMTEQAAIDVHAFLAIFFESFPEFQGRPFHLSGESYGGRYLPLFAAEIVHQNERLLKRKSKRAPINLQSLLIGNGVTDMLALLSSFYQQTCTSDNGIGRPVFGVKECVEMQQEVNRCDKWLQEVCRDSIKQPDCRLAYSYCWEKLRTPFDCAGINPQDITKYCTTMNEDLCYPQTLWTTRYLNQPWVRRKLGVDDAAAPFSPCAIDVLDAFRATEEILEPTFYHLTGLLERRVRVLIYVGKLDSICTYQGNYALLQRLEWSGQENFAAKELHEWLLPTGELGGEMKSYDGLTYLEIRGAGHMVPHDKPREALWMLKKWLAQEML
;
A
#
# COMPACT_ATOMS: atom_id res chain seq x y z
N MET A 1 51.23 -47.83 -54.85
CA MET A 1 50.27 -48.96 -54.73
C MET A 1 49.18 -48.56 -53.73
N ARG A 2 48.08 -49.33 -53.68
CA ARG A 2 46.95 -49.38 -52.71
C ARG A 2 47.13 -48.65 -51.35
N SER A 3 46.11 -48.11 -50.68
CA SER A 3 44.69 -47.79 -50.99
C SER A 3 44.05 -47.06 -49.77
N PHE A 4 43.00 -46.25 -49.98
CA PHE A 4 41.81 -45.95 -49.13
C PHE A 4 41.88 -46.16 -47.59
N ALA A 5 41.39 -45.27 -46.71
CA ALA A 5 40.47 -44.12 -46.82
C ALA A 5 40.71 -43.12 -45.62
N LEU A 6 39.98 -42.03 -45.35
CA LEU A 6 38.74 -41.44 -45.87
C LEU A 6 38.73 -39.90 -45.61
N ALA A 7 37.87 -39.15 -46.30
CA ALA A 7 37.33 -37.81 -45.97
C ALA A 7 38.29 -36.59 -45.88
N LEU A 8 38.01 -35.61 -46.75
CA LEU A 8 38.68 -34.32 -46.94
C LEU A 8 38.50 -33.31 -45.79
N LEU A 9 39.41 -32.32 -45.75
CA LEU A 9 39.38 -31.16 -44.87
C LEU A 9 38.60 -29.96 -45.48
N SER A 10 37.88 -29.24 -44.60
CA SER A 10 37.60 -27.79 -44.58
C SER A 10 37.36 -27.00 -45.89
N LEU A 11 36.18 -26.36 -45.96
CA LEU A 11 36.04 -24.90 -46.12
C LEU A 11 34.57 -24.47 -45.91
N GLY A 12 34.35 -23.45 -45.08
CA GLY A 12 33.02 -22.93 -44.75
C GLY A 12 32.93 -22.53 -43.27
N ALA A 13 33.19 -21.26 -42.96
CA ALA A 13 33.15 -20.74 -41.60
C ALA A 13 31.74 -20.22 -41.25
N LEU A 14 31.22 -20.67 -40.10
CA LEU A 14 30.04 -20.10 -39.45
C LEU A 14 30.43 -19.63 -38.04
N SER A 15 29.86 -18.50 -37.62
CA SER A 15 30.17 -17.85 -36.35
C SER A 15 29.66 -18.67 -35.16
N GLN A 16 30.56 -19.03 -34.24
CA GLN A 16 30.16 -19.50 -32.91
C GLN A 16 29.67 -18.31 -32.08
N ALA A 17 28.47 -18.44 -31.51
CA ALA A 17 28.05 -17.58 -30.40
C ALA A 17 28.84 -17.99 -29.14
N ALA A 18 29.23 -17.01 -28.33
CA ALA A 18 29.78 -17.29 -27.00
C ALA A 18 28.66 -17.82 -26.10
N GLN A 19 28.80 -19.06 -25.62
CA GLN A 19 27.86 -19.63 -24.66
C GLN A 19 28.11 -19.01 -23.28
N LEU A 20 27.12 -18.29 -22.75
CA LEU A 20 27.03 -18.06 -21.31
C LEU A 20 26.81 -19.41 -20.62
N PRO A 21 27.42 -19.66 -19.45
CA PRO A 21 27.17 -20.88 -18.71
C PRO A 21 25.72 -20.90 -18.23
N PHE A 22 24.98 -21.95 -18.59
CA PHE A 22 23.72 -22.27 -17.92
C PHE A 22 24.04 -22.69 -16.48
N ASP A 23 23.44 -22.00 -15.51
CA ASP A 23 23.53 -22.42 -14.11
C ASP A 23 22.73 -23.72 -13.89
N PHE A 24 23.26 -24.59 -13.04
CA PHE A 24 22.87 -25.99 -12.93
C PHE A 24 21.98 -26.24 -11.71
N GLN A 25 20.87 -25.50 -11.61
CA GLN A 25 19.83 -25.80 -10.62
C GLN A 25 19.38 -27.26 -10.75
N ARG A 26 19.65 -28.07 -9.71
CA ARG A 26 19.22 -29.48 -9.67
C ARG A 26 17.69 -29.52 -9.60
N PRO A 27 17.00 -30.39 -10.38
CA PRO A 27 15.54 -30.36 -10.49
C PRO A 27 14.85 -30.66 -9.15
N ALA A 28 14.05 -29.72 -8.64
CA ALA A 28 13.28 -29.89 -7.42
C ALA A 28 12.14 -30.91 -7.59
N VAL A 29 11.66 -31.47 -6.47
CA VAL A 29 10.61 -32.50 -6.50
C VAL A 29 9.27 -31.89 -6.11
N HIS A 30 8.35 -31.81 -7.08
CA HIS A 30 7.01 -31.26 -6.88
C HIS A 30 6.05 -32.29 -6.28
N ALA A 31 5.37 -31.92 -5.19
CA ALA A 31 4.24 -32.65 -4.63
C ALA A 31 2.98 -31.78 -4.67
N SER A 32 1.93 -32.27 -5.32
CA SER A 32 0.62 -31.62 -5.35
C SER A 32 -0.28 -32.26 -4.30
N LEU A 33 -0.94 -31.46 -3.45
CA LEU A 33 -1.75 -31.89 -2.29
C LEU A 33 -3.05 -32.65 -2.64
N ALA A 34 -3.16 -33.23 -3.84
CA ALA A 34 -4.30 -34.03 -4.28
C ALA A 34 -4.33 -35.46 -3.71
N ALA A 35 -3.20 -35.98 -3.20
CA ALA A 35 -3.13 -37.27 -2.50
C ALA A 35 -1.90 -37.39 -1.57
N GLU A 36 -2.14 -37.84 -0.33
CA GLU A 36 -1.20 -38.54 0.57
C GLU A 36 0.23 -37.96 0.73
N SER A 37 0.36 -36.64 0.96
CA SER A 37 1.63 -36.02 1.36
C SER A 37 2.01 -36.36 2.81
N SER A 38 2.76 -37.45 3.01
CA SER A 38 3.39 -37.75 4.29
C SER A 38 4.77 -37.07 4.41
N PRO A 39 5.16 -36.55 5.59
CA PRO A 39 6.51 -36.01 5.83
C PRO A 39 7.67 -36.97 5.53
N ALA A 40 7.39 -38.29 5.44
CA ALA A 40 8.36 -39.33 5.07
C ALA A 40 8.98 -39.15 3.66
N PHE A 41 8.46 -38.26 2.82
CA PHE A 41 8.98 -37.97 1.48
C PHE A 41 10.06 -36.86 1.46
N ILE A 42 10.20 -36.05 2.52
CA ILE A 42 11.07 -34.86 2.51
C ILE A 42 12.55 -35.27 2.63
N GLY A 43 13.31 -35.07 1.56
CA GLY A 43 14.73 -35.43 1.46
C GLY A 43 15.71 -34.40 2.06
N GLU A 44 16.97 -34.83 2.21
CA GLU A 44 18.07 -33.98 2.71
C GLU A 44 18.95 -33.36 1.60
N GLU A 45 18.85 -33.83 0.35
CA GLU A 45 19.66 -33.36 -0.79
C GLU A 45 19.03 -32.20 -1.56
N GLN A 46 17.69 -32.09 -1.57
CA GLN A 46 16.94 -31.17 -2.44
C GLN A 46 15.65 -30.71 -1.76
N PHE A 47 15.16 -29.53 -2.18
CA PHE A 47 13.84 -29.05 -1.78
C PHE A 47 12.71 -29.91 -2.36
N THR A 48 11.77 -30.28 -1.49
CA THR A 48 10.42 -30.72 -1.84
C THR A 48 9.53 -29.49 -1.95
N ILE A 49 8.75 -29.36 -3.02
CA ILE A 49 7.87 -28.20 -3.23
C ILE A 49 6.43 -28.59 -2.92
N LEU A 50 5.86 -27.92 -1.92
CA LEU A 50 4.48 -28.04 -1.46
C LEU A 50 3.66 -26.89 -2.09
N SER A 51 2.56 -27.23 -2.76
CA SER A 51 1.73 -26.27 -3.52
C SER A 51 0.25 -26.42 -3.17
N HIS A 52 -0.46 -25.30 -3.01
CA HIS A 52 -1.82 -25.27 -2.48
C HIS A 52 -2.81 -24.54 -3.42
N PRO A 53 -3.95 -25.15 -3.80
CA PRO A 53 -4.80 -24.66 -4.90
C PRO A 53 -5.45 -23.29 -4.67
N ASP A 54 -5.84 -22.94 -3.44
CA ASP A 54 -6.45 -21.63 -3.13
C ASP A 54 -5.38 -20.56 -2.80
N PHE A 55 -4.10 -20.95 -2.73
CA PHE A 55 -2.96 -20.03 -2.60
C PHE A 55 -2.04 -20.20 -3.81
N ALA A 56 -2.60 -20.11 -5.03
CA ALA A 56 -1.88 -20.42 -6.28
C ALA A 56 -0.58 -19.62 -6.49
N GLU A 57 -0.50 -18.40 -5.94
CA GLU A 57 0.70 -17.54 -5.97
C GLU A 57 1.76 -17.90 -4.91
N HIS A 58 1.52 -18.91 -4.07
CA HIS A 58 2.38 -19.30 -2.95
C HIS A 58 2.78 -20.78 -2.98
N SER A 59 4.00 -21.07 -2.52
CA SER A 59 4.48 -22.44 -2.31
C SER A 59 5.45 -22.52 -1.14
N VAL A 60 5.59 -23.71 -0.54
CA VAL A 60 6.61 -23.95 0.49
C VAL A 60 7.67 -24.91 -0.06
N ARG A 61 8.91 -24.42 -0.20
CA ARG A 61 10.11 -25.21 -0.47
C ARG A 61 10.64 -25.73 0.86
N ILE A 62 10.59 -27.04 1.11
CA ILE A 62 11.04 -27.65 2.38
C ILE A 62 12.10 -28.74 2.19
N LYS A 63 13.07 -28.79 3.11
CA LYS A 63 14.22 -29.69 3.10
C LYS A 63 14.47 -30.23 4.51
N LYS A 64 14.85 -31.51 4.63
CA LYS A 64 15.21 -32.15 5.91
C LYS A 64 16.66 -31.82 6.28
N THR A 65 16.89 -31.50 7.56
CA THR A 65 18.16 -30.94 8.05
C THR A 65 18.74 -31.65 9.29
N SER A 66 18.33 -32.90 9.56
CA SER A 66 18.83 -33.71 10.68
C SER A 66 20.37 -33.76 10.78
N GLY A 67 20.91 -33.85 12.00
CA GLY A 67 22.36 -33.88 12.23
C GLY A 67 23.03 -32.52 12.06
N TRP A 68 22.29 -31.44 12.33
CA TRP A 68 22.76 -30.06 12.37
C TRP A 68 21.89 -29.31 13.38
N CYS A 69 22.53 -28.55 14.28
CA CYS A 69 21.96 -27.99 15.52
C CYS A 69 21.41 -29.07 16.48
N GLU A 70 20.46 -29.89 16.02
CA GLU A 70 19.98 -31.07 16.72
C GLU A 70 20.80 -32.33 16.33
N GLU A 71 21.25 -33.06 17.35
CA GLU A 71 22.05 -34.29 17.24
C GLU A 71 21.20 -35.56 17.43
N ARG A 72 20.02 -35.44 18.07
CA ARG A 72 19.07 -36.53 18.28
C ARG A 72 18.48 -37.02 16.96
N SER A 73 18.80 -38.25 16.58
CA SER A 73 18.32 -38.87 15.33
C SER A 73 16.81 -39.17 15.31
N ASP A 74 16.15 -39.14 16.47
CA ASP A 74 14.70 -39.30 16.63
C ASP A 74 13.91 -38.00 16.46
N VAL A 75 14.58 -36.84 16.45
CA VAL A 75 13.96 -35.52 16.26
C VAL A 75 14.06 -35.11 14.78
N ARG A 76 12.93 -34.88 14.10
CA ARG A 76 12.96 -34.29 12.74
C ARG A 76 13.29 -32.80 12.86
N SER A 77 14.18 -32.34 11.98
CA SER A 77 14.35 -30.91 11.71
C SER A 77 14.19 -30.64 10.22
N PHE A 78 13.58 -29.51 9.90
CA PHE A 78 13.40 -29.02 8.54
C PHE A 78 13.83 -27.55 8.45
N THR A 79 14.23 -27.13 7.26
CA THR A 79 14.31 -25.72 6.89
C THR A 79 13.68 -25.51 5.53
N GLY A 80 13.34 -24.27 5.21
CA GLY A 80 12.67 -23.98 3.96
C GLY A 80 12.39 -22.52 3.71
N TYR A 81 11.77 -22.29 2.56
CA TYR A 81 11.22 -21.00 2.15
C TYR A 81 9.71 -21.10 1.95
N ILE A 82 8.99 -20.05 2.31
CA ILE A 82 7.63 -19.76 1.83
C ILE A 82 7.79 -18.73 0.72
N ASP A 83 7.59 -19.17 -0.51
CA ASP A 83 7.63 -18.32 -1.68
C ASP A 83 6.23 -17.74 -1.96
N SER A 84 6.18 -16.48 -2.36
CA SER A 84 4.98 -15.70 -2.70
C SER A 84 5.32 -14.78 -3.88
N GLY A 85 5.06 -15.27 -5.10
CA GLY A 85 5.54 -14.64 -6.33
C GLY A 85 7.07 -14.49 -6.36
N ALA A 86 7.56 -13.26 -6.17
CA ALA A 86 8.99 -12.92 -6.16
C ALA A 86 9.59 -12.73 -4.76
N ARG A 87 8.87 -13.13 -3.70
CA ARG A 87 9.23 -12.97 -2.28
C ARG A 87 9.42 -14.33 -1.63
N SER A 88 10.40 -14.51 -0.73
CA SER A 88 10.72 -15.78 -0.08
C SER A 88 11.04 -15.58 1.42
N LEU A 89 10.15 -16.01 2.31
CA LEU A 89 10.38 -16.03 3.77
C LEU A 89 11.08 -17.32 4.20
N PHE A 90 12.17 -17.27 4.95
CA PHE A 90 12.89 -18.43 5.46
C PHE A 90 12.38 -18.90 6.83
N PHE A 91 12.39 -20.21 7.07
CA PHE A 91 12.03 -20.79 8.37
C PHE A 91 12.88 -21.99 8.76
N TYR A 92 12.95 -22.22 10.07
CA TYR A 92 13.49 -23.41 10.72
C TYR A 92 12.35 -24.13 11.47
N TYR A 93 12.36 -25.46 11.49
CA TYR A 93 11.42 -26.29 12.24
C TYR A 93 12.16 -27.39 13.00
N PHE A 94 11.71 -27.67 14.23
CA PHE A 94 12.16 -28.79 15.06
C PHE A 94 10.98 -29.49 15.74
N ASP A 95 10.95 -30.82 15.66
CA ASP A 95 10.07 -31.67 16.46
C ASP A 95 10.32 -31.50 17.98
N SER A 96 9.30 -31.77 18.80
CA SER A 96 9.50 -31.92 20.25
C SER A 96 10.39 -33.11 20.57
N ARG A 97 11.38 -32.86 21.45
CA ARG A 97 12.27 -33.83 22.08
C ARG A 97 11.57 -34.75 23.09
N ARG A 98 10.35 -34.40 23.53
CA ARG A 98 9.54 -35.20 24.45
C ARG A 98 8.59 -36.12 23.68
N ASP A 99 7.58 -35.57 23.02
CA ASP A 99 6.63 -36.32 22.19
C ASP A 99 6.05 -35.45 21.07
N ALA A 100 6.76 -35.40 19.94
CA ALA A 100 6.32 -34.68 18.73
C ALA A 100 4.94 -35.12 18.17
N THR A 101 4.37 -36.24 18.64
CA THR A 101 3.01 -36.67 18.25
C THR A 101 1.89 -36.10 19.14
N LYS A 102 2.23 -35.56 20.32
CA LYS A 102 1.26 -35.05 21.31
C LYS A 102 1.49 -33.60 21.72
N ASP A 103 2.74 -33.19 21.81
CA ASP A 103 3.13 -31.85 22.26
C ASP A 103 2.65 -30.78 21.28
N ASP A 104 2.33 -29.60 21.77
CA ASP A 104 1.73 -28.52 21.00
C ASP A 104 2.71 -27.92 19.96
N LEU A 105 2.22 -27.02 19.09
CA LEU A 105 3.04 -26.33 18.09
C LEU A 105 3.17 -24.85 18.44
N ILE A 106 4.40 -24.35 18.46
CA ILE A 106 4.71 -22.95 18.77
C ILE A 106 5.52 -22.34 17.62
N LEU A 107 5.13 -21.15 17.17
CA LEU A 107 5.94 -20.32 16.26
C LEU A 107 6.55 -19.17 17.03
N TRP A 108 7.88 -19.06 16.98
CA TRP A 108 8.68 -17.97 17.52
C TRP A 108 9.05 -16.95 16.43
N THR A 109 9.02 -15.66 16.79
CA THR A 109 9.72 -14.59 16.05
C THR A 109 10.50 -13.66 16.99
N ASN A 110 11.75 -13.33 16.65
CA ASN A 110 12.43 -12.17 17.26
C ASN A 110 11.84 -10.86 16.68
N GLY A 111 12.19 -9.72 17.29
CA GLY A 111 11.59 -8.41 16.99
C GLY A 111 12.38 -7.52 16.03
N GLY A 112 12.97 -6.43 16.56
CA GLY A 112 13.71 -5.42 15.81
C GLY A 112 13.01 -4.04 15.74
N PRO A 113 12.24 -3.72 14.69
CA PRO A 113 11.74 -4.62 13.66
C PRO A 113 12.80 -4.97 12.61
N GLY A 114 12.75 -6.22 12.14
CA GLY A 114 13.65 -6.74 11.11
C GLY A 114 14.79 -7.62 11.63
N CYS A 115 14.66 -8.19 12.82
CA CYS A 115 15.66 -9.10 13.40
C CYS A 115 15.38 -10.57 13.09
N SER A 116 16.44 -11.32 12.80
CA SER A 116 16.39 -12.75 12.45
C SER A 116 15.97 -13.61 13.64
N SER A 117 15.09 -14.57 13.39
CA SER A 117 14.66 -15.55 14.41
C SER A 117 15.72 -16.62 14.67
N SER A 118 16.84 -16.57 13.94
CA SER A 118 18.04 -17.33 14.28
C SER A 118 18.67 -16.89 15.61
N MET A 119 18.39 -15.69 16.13
CA MET A 119 18.88 -15.30 17.47
C MET A 119 18.21 -16.14 18.56
N GLY A 120 16.88 -16.18 18.58
CA GLY A 120 16.10 -17.09 19.43
C GLY A 120 16.51 -18.55 19.28
N LEU A 121 16.89 -18.95 18.06
CA LEU A 121 17.36 -20.30 17.76
C LEU A 121 18.75 -20.64 18.35
N PHE A 122 19.71 -19.71 18.34
CA PHE A 122 21.13 -20.01 18.60
C PHE A 122 21.75 -19.38 19.86
N MET A 123 21.03 -18.51 20.56
CA MET A 123 21.50 -17.97 21.84
C MET A 123 20.44 -18.02 22.97
N GLU A 124 19.19 -18.37 22.66
CA GLU A 124 18.08 -18.27 23.62
C GLU A 124 17.42 -19.63 23.91
N LEU A 125 16.47 -20.06 23.07
CA LEU A 125 15.52 -21.14 23.36
C LEU A 125 15.47 -22.27 22.33
N GLY A 126 16.18 -22.12 21.20
CA GLY A 126 16.36 -23.20 20.23
C GLY A 126 17.19 -24.39 20.75
N PRO A 127 17.23 -25.50 20.01
CA PRO A 127 17.81 -26.76 20.47
C PRO A 127 19.34 -26.75 20.63
N CYS A 128 20.04 -25.73 20.11
CA CYS A 128 21.49 -25.60 20.25
C CYS A 128 21.94 -24.15 20.45
N ILE A 129 23.16 -23.96 20.97
CA ILE A 129 23.79 -22.66 21.17
C ILE A 129 25.12 -22.61 20.42
N THR A 130 25.35 -21.57 19.61
CA THR A 130 26.62 -21.37 18.88
C THR A 130 27.79 -21.16 19.83
N GLN A 131 28.96 -21.71 19.50
CA GLN A 131 30.15 -21.65 20.36
C GLN A 131 31.10 -20.51 19.97
N PRO A 132 31.91 -19.97 20.92
CA PRO A 132 32.84 -18.86 20.65
C PRO A 132 33.96 -19.14 19.62
N ASP A 133 34.02 -20.35 19.04
CA ASP A 133 34.86 -20.66 17.88
C ASP A 133 34.26 -20.17 16.55
N GLY A 134 32.99 -19.72 16.56
CA GLY A 134 32.22 -19.31 15.38
C GLY A 134 31.86 -20.47 14.44
N ASN A 135 32.23 -21.71 14.74
CA ASN A 135 32.22 -22.84 13.81
C ASN A 135 31.43 -24.06 14.32
N SER A 136 31.08 -24.11 15.61
CA SER A 136 30.33 -25.22 16.21
C SER A 136 29.14 -24.77 17.05
N THR A 137 28.27 -25.71 17.38
CA THR A 137 27.11 -25.56 18.25
C THR A 137 27.12 -26.64 19.33
N LYS A 138 26.70 -26.32 20.56
CA LYS A 138 26.41 -27.31 21.62
C LYS A 138 24.90 -27.48 21.76
N SER A 139 24.41 -28.64 22.20
CA SER A 139 22.97 -28.79 22.54
C SER A 139 22.59 -27.87 23.71
N ASN A 140 21.39 -27.27 23.61
CA ASN A 140 20.78 -26.44 24.66
C ASN A 140 19.90 -27.32 25.56
N PRO A 141 20.24 -27.54 26.85
CA PRO A 141 19.40 -28.30 27.77
C PRO A 141 18.14 -27.55 28.22
N TYR A 142 18.10 -26.24 28.03
CA TYR A 142 16.99 -25.36 28.41
C TYR A 142 16.08 -25.01 27.21
N SER A 143 16.25 -25.68 26.07
CA SER A 143 15.44 -25.44 24.88
C SER A 143 13.94 -25.64 25.14
N TRP A 144 13.11 -24.84 24.46
CA TRP A 144 11.66 -25.04 24.41
C TRP A 144 11.26 -26.29 23.61
N THR A 145 12.18 -26.86 22.82
CA THR A 145 11.95 -28.15 22.14
C THR A 145 11.79 -29.33 23.09
N GLU A 146 12.13 -29.20 24.39
CA GLU A 146 11.78 -30.22 25.41
C GLU A 146 10.27 -30.25 25.74
N GLU A 147 9.52 -29.20 25.37
CA GLU A 147 8.11 -29.01 25.74
C GLU A 147 7.15 -28.91 24.53
N ALA A 148 7.63 -28.47 23.37
CA ALA A 148 6.81 -28.21 22.19
C ALA A 148 7.55 -28.47 20.86
N ASN A 149 6.79 -28.58 19.77
CA ASN A 149 7.32 -28.50 18.42
C ASN A 149 7.51 -27.02 18.08
N MET A 150 8.66 -26.64 17.52
CA MET A 150 9.06 -25.25 17.37
C MET A 150 9.26 -24.87 15.90
N ILE A 151 8.64 -23.76 15.48
CA ILE A 151 8.95 -23.03 14.25
C ILE A 151 9.70 -21.74 14.63
N PHE A 152 10.75 -21.39 13.90
CA PHE A 152 11.41 -20.10 13.96
C PHE A 152 11.32 -19.49 12.55
N ILE A 153 10.78 -18.28 12.40
CA ILE A 153 10.59 -17.65 11.08
C ILE A 153 11.35 -16.33 10.96
N ASP A 154 12.14 -16.18 9.90
CA ASP A 154 12.77 -14.90 9.56
C ASP A 154 11.72 -14.04 8.85
N GLN A 155 11.18 -13.03 9.54
CA GLN A 155 10.15 -12.16 9.00
C GLN A 155 10.35 -10.70 9.42
N PRO A 156 9.91 -9.72 8.62
CA PRO A 156 9.33 -9.88 7.27
C PRO A 156 10.40 -10.10 6.19
N ILE A 157 10.06 -9.84 4.93
CA ILE A 157 11.00 -9.92 3.79
C ILE A 157 12.19 -8.97 3.99
N GLY A 158 13.41 -9.47 3.74
CA GLY A 158 14.67 -8.73 3.93
C GLY A 158 15.31 -8.91 5.31
N VAL A 159 14.95 -9.96 6.04
CA VAL A 159 15.43 -10.31 7.39
C VAL A 159 16.14 -11.67 7.37
N GLY A 160 17.29 -11.82 8.03
CA GLY A 160 18.00 -13.10 8.12
C GLY A 160 18.28 -13.72 6.75
N PHE A 161 17.69 -14.88 6.44
CA PHE A 161 17.75 -15.48 5.10
C PHE A 161 16.55 -15.19 4.19
N SER A 162 15.54 -14.44 4.66
CA SER A 162 14.36 -14.04 3.90
C SER A 162 14.65 -12.92 2.90
N HIS A 163 14.30 -13.13 1.63
CA HIS A 163 14.70 -12.25 0.51
C HIS A 163 13.55 -12.02 -0.48
N ALA A 164 13.74 -11.07 -1.40
CA ALA A 164 12.85 -10.90 -2.54
C ALA A 164 13.58 -10.33 -3.76
N SER A 165 13.12 -10.72 -4.94
CA SER A 165 13.55 -10.15 -6.21
C SER A 165 12.78 -8.86 -6.54
N GLY A 166 13.37 -8.02 -7.40
CA GLY A 166 12.71 -6.81 -7.92
C GLY A 166 12.58 -5.62 -6.95
N GLY A 167 13.14 -5.72 -5.73
CA GLY A 167 13.10 -4.64 -4.74
C GLY A 167 11.80 -4.56 -3.92
N LEU A 168 10.96 -5.61 -3.97
CA LEU A 168 9.78 -5.73 -3.11
C LEU A 168 10.17 -5.69 -1.63
N ALA A 169 9.40 -4.93 -0.84
CA ALA A 169 9.62 -4.73 0.59
C ALA A 169 8.30 -4.80 1.36
N VAL A 170 8.40 -5.03 2.67
CA VAL A 170 7.31 -4.95 3.64
C VAL A 170 7.68 -3.85 4.64
N SER A 171 6.72 -3.00 5.01
CA SER A 171 6.97 -1.86 5.90
C SER A 171 5.97 -1.72 7.07
N THR A 172 4.96 -2.59 7.15
CA THR A 172 4.04 -2.63 8.31
C THR A 172 3.79 -4.05 8.79
N THR A 173 3.33 -4.17 10.03
CA THR A 173 2.99 -5.45 10.65
C THR A 173 1.75 -6.06 10.01
N GLU A 174 0.77 -5.26 9.59
CA GLU A 174 -0.43 -5.73 8.87
C GLU A 174 -0.08 -6.41 7.54
N GLN A 175 0.94 -5.92 6.81
CA GLN A 175 1.46 -6.57 5.61
C GLN A 175 2.14 -7.91 5.95
N ALA A 176 3.00 -7.93 6.98
CA ALA A 176 3.68 -9.15 7.42
C ALA A 176 2.70 -10.24 7.90
N ALA A 177 1.60 -9.85 8.54
CA ALA A 177 0.56 -10.76 9.03
C ALA A 177 -0.07 -11.63 7.92
N ILE A 178 -0.22 -11.07 6.71
CA ILE A 178 -0.80 -11.77 5.55
C ILE A 178 0.14 -12.90 5.11
N ASP A 179 1.45 -12.62 5.00
CA ASP A 179 2.44 -13.59 4.56
C ASP A 179 2.64 -14.71 5.60
N VAL A 180 2.69 -14.36 6.89
CA VAL A 180 2.80 -15.31 8.00
C VAL A 180 1.54 -16.19 8.11
N HIS A 181 0.34 -15.64 7.90
CA HIS A 181 -0.88 -16.44 7.82
C HIS A 181 -0.87 -17.39 6.61
N ALA A 182 -0.42 -16.93 5.44
CA ALA A 182 -0.34 -17.77 4.24
C ALA A 182 0.63 -18.95 4.42
N PHE A 183 1.79 -18.71 5.04
CA PHE A 183 2.69 -19.77 5.50
C PHE A 183 1.97 -20.78 6.38
N LEU A 184 1.38 -20.33 7.49
CA LEU A 184 0.76 -21.21 8.48
C LEU A 184 -0.35 -22.06 7.86
N ALA A 185 -1.19 -21.48 7.00
CA ALA A 185 -2.24 -22.24 6.31
C ALA A 185 -1.66 -23.36 5.42
N ILE A 186 -0.61 -23.08 4.64
CA ILE A 186 0.05 -24.11 3.81
C ILE A 186 0.76 -25.14 4.70
N PHE A 187 1.36 -24.74 5.82
CA PHE A 187 2.02 -25.64 6.76
C PHE A 187 1.03 -26.62 7.42
N PHE A 188 -0.09 -26.12 7.98
CA PHE A 188 -1.12 -26.96 8.61
C PHE A 188 -1.83 -27.89 7.61
N GLU A 189 -1.91 -27.55 6.32
CA GLU A 189 -2.42 -28.47 5.30
C GLU A 189 -1.38 -29.48 4.80
N SER A 190 -0.09 -29.12 4.82
CA SER A 190 1.00 -30.03 4.40
C SER A 190 1.45 -31.00 5.50
N PHE A 191 1.27 -30.62 6.77
CA PHE A 191 1.56 -31.43 7.96
C PHE A 191 0.26 -31.75 8.72
N PRO A 192 -0.56 -32.71 8.22
CA PRO A 192 -1.86 -33.01 8.81
C PRO A 192 -1.78 -33.51 10.26
N GLU A 193 -0.62 -33.93 10.76
CA GLU A 193 -0.43 -34.26 12.18
C GLU A 193 -0.63 -33.07 13.14
N PHE A 194 -0.62 -31.82 12.65
CA PHE A 194 -0.89 -30.62 13.44
C PHE A 194 -2.33 -30.10 13.32
N GLN A 195 -3.18 -30.66 12.45
CA GLN A 195 -4.55 -30.16 12.28
C GLN A 195 -5.38 -30.32 13.56
N GLY A 196 -5.92 -29.22 14.06
CA GLY A 196 -6.64 -29.15 15.32
C GLY A 196 -5.76 -29.24 16.58
N ARG A 197 -4.45 -29.44 16.47
CA ARG A 197 -3.52 -29.39 17.61
C ARG A 197 -3.41 -27.93 18.12
N PRO A 198 -3.34 -27.68 19.44
CA PRO A 198 -3.07 -26.35 19.97
C PRO A 198 -1.87 -25.69 19.28
N PHE A 199 -2.09 -24.44 18.87
CA PHE A 199 -1.10 -23.59 18.24
C PHE A 199 -0.90 -22.32 19.06
N HIS A 200 0.36 -21.92 19.22
CA HIS A 200 0.74 -20.76 20.01
C HIS A 200 1.68 -19.87 19.21
N LEU A 201 1.49 -18.56 19.35
CA LEU A 201 2.41 -17.56 18.81
C LEU A 201 3.27 -17.03 19.95
N SER A 202 4.60 -17.12 19.81
CA SER A 202 5.57 -16.59 20.75
C SER A 202 6.62 -15.71 20.07
N GLY A 203 7.32 -14.91 20.86
CA GLY A 203 8.29 -13.96 20.35
C GLY A 203 8.54 -12.80 21.31
N GLU A 204 9.56 -12.02 21.00
CA GLU A 204 10.09 -10.98 21.89
C GLU A 204 10.13 -9.59 21.25
N SER A 205 10.33 -8.55 22.05
CA SER A 205 10.69 -7.21 21.56
C SER A 205 9.57 -6.64 20.67
N TYR A 206 9.86 -6.27 19.42
CA TYR A 206 8.84 -5.91 18.41
C TYR A 206 7.79 -7.01 18.15
N GLY A 207 8.03 -8.26 18.60
CA GLY A 207 7.02 -9.30 18.75
C GLY A 207 5.77 -8.85 19.53
N GLY A 208 5.91 -7.91 20.48
CA GLY A 208 4.77 -7.27 21.16
C GLY A 208 3.81 -6.55 20.22
N ARG A 209 4.29 -6.07 19.07
CA ARG A 209 3.50 -5.51 17.96
C ARG A 209 3.13 -6.59 16.93
N TYR A 210 4.07 -7.46 16.54
CA TYR A 210 3.82 -8.51 15.54
C TYR A 210 2.72 -9.51 15.94
N LEU A 211 2.85 -10.14 17.12
CA LEU A 211 2.07 -11.33 17.45
C LEU A 211 0.56 -11.07 17.61
N PRO A 212 0.09 -9.97 18.23
CA PRO A 212 -1.34 -9.66 18.30
C PRO A 212 -1.99 -9.48 16.92
N LEU A 213 -1.25 -8.97 15.94
CA LEU A 213 -1.75 -8.78 14.58
C LEU A 213 -1.74 -10.09 13.79
N PHE A 214 -0.69 -10.91 13.93
CA PHE A 214 -0.62 -12.24 13.31
C PHE A 214 -1.75 -13.13 13.84
N ALA A 215 -2.00 -13.10 15.15
CA ALA A 215 -3.13 -13.77 15.80
C ALA A 215 -4.49 -13.23 15.32
N SER A 216 -4.63 -11.92 15.16
CA SER A 216 -5.87 -11.30 14.67
C SER A 216 -6.23 -11.78 13.27
N GLU A 217 -5.26 -11.86 12.36
CA GLU A 217 -5.50 -12.34 10.99
C GLU A 217 -5.83 -13.84 10.98
N ILE A 218 -5.18 -14.66 11.81
CA ILE A 218 -5.56 -16.08 11.99
C ILE A 218 -7.02 -16.21 12.47
N VAL A 219 -7.44 -15.43 13.48
CA VAL A 219 -8.84 -15.46 13.99
C VAL A 219 -9.83 -15.02 12.90
N HIS A 220 -9.52 -13.95 12.17
CA HIS A 220 -10.35 -13.42 11.09
C HIS A 220 -10.48 -14.40 9.91
N GLN A 221 -9.41 -15.08 9.53
CA GLN A 221 -9.43 -16.08 8.45
C GLN A 221 -10.10 -17.38 8.90
N ASN A 222 -9.92 -17.80 10.16
CA ASN A 222 -10.70 -18.88 10.78
C ASN A 222 -12.21 -18.60 10.73
N GLU A 223 -12.64 -17.39 11.11
CA GLU A 223 -14.04 -16.98 10.96
C GLU A 223 -14.51 -17.06 9.50
N ARG A 224 -13.71 -16.57 8.55
CA ARG A 224 -14.03 -16.60 7.10
C ARG A 224 -14.20 -18.03 6.59
N LEU A 225 -13.34 -18.97 7.02
CA LEU A 225 -13.46 -20.40 6.69
C LEU A 225 -14.77 -21.00 7.22
N VAL A 226 -15.13 -20.73 8.48
CA VAL A 226 -16.39 -21.20 9.10
C VAL A 226 -17.62 -20.57 8.42
N LYS A 227 -17.63 -19.25 8.23
CA LYS A 227 -18.73 -18.50 7.59
C LYS A 227 -18.97 -18.95 6.14
N ARG A 228 -17.91 -19.30 5.40
CA ARG A 228 -17.99 -19.85 4.03
C ARG A 228 -18.26 -21.36 3.97
N LYS A 229 -18.37 -22.06 5.10
CA LYS A 229 -18.52 -23.53 5.19
C LYS A 229 -17.41 -24.29 4.45
N SER A 230 -16.17 -23.83 4.61
CA SER A 230 -14.99 -24.49 4.05
C SER A 230 -14.86 -25.92 4.58
N LYS A 231 -14.19 -26.79 3.80
CA LYS A 231 -13.79 -28.13 4.24
C LYS A 231 -12.49 -28.12 5.06
N ARG A 232 -11.75 -27.00 5.07
CA ARG A 232 -10.52 -26.84 5.85
C ARG A 232 -10.84 -26.72 7.34
N ALA A 233 -9.97 -27.31 8.16
CA ALA A 233 -9.99 -27.06 9.60
C ALA A 233 -9.46 -25.63 9.88
N PRO A 234 -10.09 -24.86 10.79
CA PRO A 234 -9.49 -23.66 11.36
C PRO A 234 -8.17 -23.97 12.09
N ILE A 235 -7.22 -23.04 12.05
CA ILE A 235 -5.98 -23.11 12.86
C ILE A 235 -6.37 -22.96 14.33
N ASN A 236 -6.04 -23.93 15.17
CA ASN A 236 -6.43 -23.94 16.59
C ASN A 236 -5.49 -23.06 17.44
N LEU A 237 -5.51 -21.76 17.20
CA LEU A 237 -4.78 -20.76 17.96
C LEU A 237 -5.31 -20.70 19.41
N GLN A 238 -4.41 -20.90 20.38
CA GLN A 238 -4.75 -21.06 21.81
C GLN A 238 -4.12 -20.00 22.71
N SER A 239 -2.94 -19.47 22.38
CA SER A 239 -2.35 -18.36 23.13
C SER A 239 -1.31 -17.55 22.37
N LEU A 240 -1.02 -16.38 22.94
CA LEU A 240 0.07 -15.46 22.64
C LEU A 240 1.05 -15.43 23.82
N LEU A 241 2.35 -15.44 23.53
CA LEU A 241 3.43 -15.34 24.50
C LEU A 241 4.39 -14.23 24.06
N ILE A 242 4.27 -13.07 24.70
CA ILE A 242 5.04 -11.88 24.36
C ILE A 242 6.09 -11.67 25.46
N GLY A 243 7.33 -12.00 25.13
CA GLY A 243 8.50 -11.66 25.95
C GLY A 243 8.87 -10.19 25.71
N ASN A 244 9.10 -9.41 26.77
CA ASN A 244 9.70 -8.07 26.69
C ASN A 244 9.14 -7.21 25.54
N GLY A 245 7.82 -7.14 25.44
CA GLY A 245 7.15 -6.69 24.24
C GLY A 245 7.06 -5.17 24.08
N LEU A 246 7.38 -4.66 22.90
CA LEU A 246 6.98 -3.31 22.46
C LEU A 246 5.50 -3.33 22.07
N THR A 247 4.63 -3.40 23.08
CA THR A 247 3.18 -3.55 22.90
C THR A 247 2.47 -2.20 22.77
N ASP A 248 2.85 -1.20 23.57
CA ASP A 248 2.41 0.19 23.46
C ASP A 248 3.56 1.15 23.77
N ILE A 249 4.09 1.77 22.71
CA ILE A 249 5.22 2.70 22.76
C ILE A 249 4.97 3.93 23.66
N MET A 250 3.72 4.30 23.94
CA MET A 250 3.40 5.49 24.75
C MET A 250 3.55 5.22 26.25
N SER A 251 3.09 4.06 26.72
CA SER A 251 3.36 3.57 28.07
C SER A 251 4.85 3.22 28.27
N MET A 252 5.56 2.77 27.22
CA MET A 252 7.03 2.58 27.24
C MET A 252 7.78 3.92 27.36
N ALA A 253 7.49 4.87 26.47
CA ALA A 253 8.17 6.17 26.40
C ALA A 253 8.09 6.94 27.72
N THR A 254 6.96 6.84 28.41
CA THR A 254 6.72 7.50 29.68
C THR A 254 7.29 6.75 30.89
N SER A 255 7.68 5.48 30.76
CA SER A 255 8.31 4.69 31.82
C SER A 255 9.84 4.60 31.76
N TYR A 256 10.48 5.02 30.67
CA TYR A 256 11.95 5.07 30.59
C TYR A 256 12.60 5.91 31.70
N TYR A 257 11.92 6.98 32.18
CA TYR A 257 12.35 7.70 33.38
C TYR A 257 12.32 6.80 34.62
N ASP A 258 11.21 6.09 34.86
CA ASP A 258 11.07 5.25 36.07
C ASP A 258 12.14 4.16 36.11
N GLN A 259 12.41 3.55 34.94
CA GLN A 259 13.40 2.48 34.77
C GLN A 259 14.86 2.98 34.83
N ALA A 260 15.17 4.16 34.29
CA ALA A 260 16.53 4.70 34.30
C ALA A 260 16.91 5.42 35.62
N CYS A 261 15.91 6.01 36.30
CA CYS A 261 16.13 7.06 37.30
C CYS A 261 15.44 6.86 38.65
N THR A 262 14.81 5.71 38.90
CA THR A 262 14.24 5.37 40.22
C THR A 262 14.79 4.06 40.77
N ALA A 263 14.37 3.68 41.97
CA ALA A 263 14.75 2.41 42.58
C ALA A 263 13.85 1.22 42.16
N THR A 264 12.84 1.43 41.32
CA THR A 264 11.90 0.35 40.92
C THR A 264 12.48 -0.62 39.90
N ASN A 265 13.53 -0.22 39.19
CA ASN A 265 14.18 -0.87 38.06
C ASN A 265 14.91 -2.21 38.30
N GLY A 266 14.52 -2.99 39.31
CA GLY A 266 15.16 -4.25 39.68
C GLY A 266 16.54 -4.12 40.34
N LEU A 267 17.30 -3.04 40.09
CA LEU A 267 18.60 -2.78 40.71
C LEU A 267 18.51 -2.02 42.06
N GLY A 268 17.34 -1.50 42.42
CA GLY A 268 17.13 -0.75 43.66
C GLY A 268 17.78 0.64 43.68
N LYS A 269 18.27 1.14 42.52
CA LYS A 269 19.00 2.40 42.40
C LYS A 269 18.89 2.98 40.97
N PRO A 270 18.91 4.31 40.80
CA PRO A 270 19.11 4.95 39.49
C PRO A 270 20.38 4.45 38.82
N VAL A 271 20.34 4.30 37.49
CA VAL A 271 21.53 4.02 36.66
C VAL A 271 22.08 5.28 35.98
N LEU A 272 21.23 6.29 35.73
CA LEU A 272 21.65 7.60 35.23
C LEU A 272 21.97 8.59 36.35
N GLY A 273 22.79 9.60 36.01
CA GLY A 273 23.19 10.65 36.94
C GLY A 273 22.04 11.56 37.37
N VAL A 274 22.04 11.99 38.63
CA VAL A 274 20.96 12.79 39.27
C VAL A 274 20.54 14.02 38.44
N LYS A 275 21.48 14.71 37.78
CA LYS A 275 21.19 15.86 36.90
C LYS A 275 20.33 15.46 35.70
N THR A 276 20.66 14.36 35.04
CA THR A 276 19.92 13.80 33.89
C THR A 276 18.53 13.38 34.35
N CYS A 277 18.43 12.69 35.48
CA CYS A 277 17.16 12.25 36.05
C CYS A 277 16.20 13.41 36.40
N ILE A 278 16.72 14.53 36.93
CA ILE A 278 15.90 15.73 37.18
C ILE A 278 15.37 16.33 35.86
N ALA A 279 16.17 16.32 34.80
CA ALA A 279 15.73 16.80 33.49
C ALA A 279 14.66 15.89 32.86
N MET A 280 14.88 14.58 32.85
CA MET A 280 13.90 13.60 32.37
C MET A 280 12.56 13.73 33.13
N GLN A 281 12.60 13.81 34.46
CA GLN A 281 11.42 13.92 35.33
C GLN A 281 10.51 15.11 34.96
N GLN A 282 11.10 16.24 34.55
CA GLN A 282 10.36 17.44 34.18
C GLN A 282 9.57 17.27 32.88
N GLU A 283 10.02 16.38 31.98
CA GLU A 283 9.43 16.18 30.66
C GLU A 283 8.43 15.01 30.61
N VAL A 284 8.46 14.04 31.55
CA VAL A 284 7.56 12.85 31.55
C VAL A 284 6.08 13.23 31.37
N GLN A 285 5.58 14.21 32.12
CA GLN A 285 4.17 14.62 32.06
C GLN A 285 3.83 15.36 30.77
N ARG A 286 4.78 16.14 30.22
CA ARG A 286 4.63 16.77 28.91
C ARG A 286 4.60 15.72 27.81
N CYS A 287 5.49 14.74 27.87
CA CYS A 287 5.55 13.64 26.91
C CYS A 287 4.28 12.78 26.95
N ASN A 288 3.81 12.39 28.13
CA ASN A 288 2.55 11.66 28.27
C ASN A 288 1.38 12.44 27.64
N SER A 289 1.17 13.69 28.06
CA SER A 289 0.05 14.51 27.55
C SER A 289 0.16 14.84 26.06
N TRP A 290 1.36 15.06 25.52
CA TRP A 290 1.56 15.35 24.10
C TRP A 290 1.42 14.10 23.23
N LEU A 291 1.98 12.95 23.63
CA LEU A 291 1.81 11.67 22.91
C LEU A 291 0.33 11.23 22.93
N GLN A 292 -0.35 11.29 24.07
CA GLN A 292 -1.78 11.00 24.16
C GLN A 292 -2.60 11.95 23.26
N LYS A 293 -2.29 13.26 23.26
CA LYS A 293 -2.94 14.21 22.34
C LYS A 293 -2.69 13.80 20.89
N ALA A 294 -1.44 13.83 20.45
CA ALA A 294 -1.06 13.70 19.05
C ALA A 294 -1.33 12.31 18.47
N CYS A 295 -0.89 11.26 19.17
CA CYS A 295 -0.87 9.88 18.67
C CYS A 295 -2.14 9.08 18.97
N ARG A 296 -2.96 9.45 19.97
CA ARG A 296 -4.23 8.75 20.26
C ARG A 296 -5.51 9.54 19.95
N THR A 297 -5.53 10.86 20.21
CA THR A 297 -6.77 11.66 20.08
C THR A 297 -6.83 12.58 18.86
N SER A 298 -5.67 13.02 18.34
CA SER A 298 -5.55 13.86 17.15
C SER A 298 -5.45 13.01 15.89
N LEU A 299 -4.67 11.91 15.95
CA LEU A 299 -4.35 11.01 14.83
C LEU A 299 -3.68 11.70 13.62
N ILE A 300 -3.29 12.98 13.76
CA ILE A 300 -2.45 13.70 12.80
C ILE A 300 -1.03 13.14 12.93
N GLN A 301 -0.65 12.22 12.04
CA GLN A 301 0.64 11.54 12.12
C GLN A 301 1.84 12.49 12.24
N PRO A 302 1.94 13.63 11.52
CA PRO A 302 3.02 14.60 11.74
C PRO A 302 3.05 15.28 13.11
N GLU A 303 1.92 15.44 13.83
CA GLU A 303 1.96 15.86 15.24
C GLU A 303 2.55 14.74 16.10
N CYS A 304 2.22 13.49 15.79
CA CYS A 304 2.72 12.32 16.51
C CYS A 304 4.21 12.11 16.29
N ASP A 305 4.71 12.26 15.05
CA ASP A 305 6.14 12.19 14.70
C ASP A 305 6.96 13.21 15.49
N ILE A 306 6.47 14.45 15.60
CA ILE A 306 7.13 15.53 16.37
C ILE A 306 7.10 15.23 17.87
N ALA A 307 5.98 14.73 18.40
CA ALA A 307 5.87 14.32 19.80
C ALA A 307 6.78 13.13 20.13
N GLN A 308 6.85 12.14 19.25
CA GLN A 308 7.73 10.96 19.35
C GLN A 308 9.21 11.40 19.36
N ALA A 309 9.64 12.20 18.37
CA ALA A 309 11.00 12.69 18.27
C ALA A 309 11.41 13.51 19.51
N TYR A 310 10.53 14.42 19.98
CA TYR A 310 10.77 15.16 21.21
C TYR A 310 10.92 14.25 22.43
N CYS A 311 10.09 13.21 22.54
CA CYS A 311 10.13 12.29 23.69
C CYS A 311 11.25 11.26 23.62
N GLY A 312 11.78 10.95 22.43
CA GLY A 312 13.09 10.31 22.26
C GLY A 312 14.19 11.19 22.87
N GLU A 313 14.32 12.42 22.36
CA GLU A 313 15.33 13.40 22.77
C GLU A 313 15.36 13.65 24.30
N LYS A 314 14.19 13.60 24.98
CA LYS A 314 14.09 13.87 26.43
C LYS A 314 14.11 12.64 27.33
N LEU A 315 13.70 11.46 26.85
CA LEU A 315 13.48 10.27 27.71
C LEU A 315 14.25 9.02 27.26
N GLN A 316 14.81 8.99 26.05
CA GLN A 316 15.56 7.84 25.50
C GLN A 316 17.03 8.17 25.27
N ASP A 317 17.32 9.22 24.50
CA ASP A 317 18.70 9.60 24.12
C ASP A 317 19.65 9.72 25.34
N PRO A 318 19.24 10.33 26.49
CA PRO A 318 20.10 10.43 27.67
C PRO A 318 20.44 9.11 28.37
N PHE A 319 19.79 8.00 27.99
CA PHE A 319 20.18 6.64 28.37
C PHE A 319 21.12 6.03 27.34
N ILE A 320 20.82 6.17 26.04
CA ILE A 320 21.62 5.61 24.93
C ILE A 320 23.03 6.22 24.89
N GLU A 321 23.18 7.51 25.22
CA GLU A 321 24.48 8.17 25.40
C GLU A 321 25.29 7.67 26.62
N GLY A 322 24.69 6.85 27.50
CA GLY A 322 25.24 6.50 28.81
C GLY A 322 26.18 5.29 28.87
N GLU A 323 26.49 4.64 27.74
CA GLU A 323 27.26 3.37 27.65
C GLU A 323 26.66 2.18 28.47
N ILE A 324 25.39 2.27 28.87
CA ILE A 324 24.64 1.20 29.55
C ILE A 324 23.94 0.33 28.48
N ASN A 325 23.87 -0.99 28.69
CA ASN A 325 23.15 -1.88 27.79
C ASN A 325 21.63 -1.66 27.91
N PRO A 326 20.92 -1.27 26.83
CA PRO A 326 19.46 -1.04 26.85
C PRO A 326 18.65 -2.33 27.05
N TYR A 327 19.27 -3.48 26.82
CA TYR A 327 18.68 -4.80 27.00
C TYR A 327 18.94 -5.39 28.40
N ASP A 328 19.87 -4.81 29.18
CA ASP A 328 20.22 -5.27 30.53
C ASP A 328 20.94 -4.17 31.30
N ILE A 329 20.22 -3.38 32.10
CA ILE A 329 20.77 -2.21 32.80
C ILE A 329 21.83 -2.55 33.87
N SER A 330 22.11 -3.83 34.12
CA SER A 330 23.22 -4.25 34.98
C SER A 330 24.58 -4.27 34.26
N LYS A 331 24.58 -4.18 32.92
CA LYS A 331 25.76 -4.35 32.06
C LYS A 331 26.12 -3.06 31.29
N PRO A 332 27.42 -2.84 31.00
CA PRO A 332 27.83 -1.86 30.00
C PRO A 332 27.51 -2.35 28.58
N CYS A 333 27.47 -1.45 27.61
CA CYS A 333 27.47 -1.77 26.19
C CYS A 333 28.64 -1.10 25.48
N THR A 334 29.30 -1.85 24.59
CA THR A 334 30.44 -1.34 23.81
C THR A 334 30.13 -1.09 22.33
N THR A 335 29.12 -1.77 21.78
CA THR A 335 29.01 -2.03 20.33
C THR A 335 27.55 -2.15 19.84
N LEU A 336 26.62 -1.38 20.43
CA LEU A 336 25.17 -1.42 20.16
C LEU A 336 24.76 -1.55 18.68
N GLY A 337 25.47 -0.88 17.76
CA GLY A 337 25.19 -0.92 16.32
C GLY A 337 25.82 -2.07 15.52
N GLU A 338 26.70 -2.88 16.13
CA GLU A 338 27.39 -4.02 15.50
C GLU A 338 26.95 -5.36 16.09
N ASP A 339 26.81 -5.47 17.42
CA ASP A 339 26.51 -6.73 18.12
C ASP A 339 25.27 -6.68 19.03
N LEU A 340 24.51 -5.58 19.02
CA LEU A 340 23.39 -5.34 19.94
C LEU A 340 23.78 -5.43 21.43
N CYS A 341 25.04 -5.15 21.78
CA CYS A 341 25.60 -5.35 23.12
C CYS A 341 25.71 -6.84 23.57
N TYR A 342 25.57 -7.79 22.63
CA TYR A 342 25.67 -9.23 22.85
C TYR A 342 26.62 -9.87 21.83
N PRO A 343 27.88 -10.20 22.22
CA PRO A 343 28.88 -10.80 21.33
C PRO A 343 28.41 -12.09 20.64
N GLU A 344 27.46 -12.80 21.25
CA GLU A 344 26.77 -13.97 20.69
C GLU A 344 26.20 -13.69 19.28
N THR A 345 25.69 -12.50 19.00
CA THR A 345 25.11 -12.15 17.68
C THR A 345 26.16 -12.19 16.56
N SER A 346 27.40 -11.77 16.85
CA SER A 346 28.53 -11.85 15.92
C SER A 346 29.04 -13.28 15.74
N VAL A 347 28.93 -14.12 16.77
CA VAL A 347 29.21 -15.56 16.70
C VAL A 347 28.18 -16.27 15.81
N ILE A 348 26.89 -15.96 15.99
CA ILE A 348 25.79 -16.49 15.16
C ILE A 348 25.98 -16.11 13.69
N LYS A 349 26.33 -14.84 13.41
CA LYS A 349 26.68 -14.39 12.06
C LYS A 349 27.81 -15.22 11.45
N THR A 350 28.91 -15.39 12.20
CA THR A 350 30.09 -16.16 11.76
C THR A 350 29.76 -17.63 11.48
N TYR A 351 28.84 -18.21 12.25
CA TYR A 351 28.34 -19.57 12.04
C TYR A 351 27.45 -19.67 10.78
N LEU A 352 26.48 -18.75 10.63
CA LEU A 352 25.51 -18.77 9.54
C LEU A 352 26.08 -18.34 8.17
N ASP A 353 27.18 -17.59 8.15
CA ASP A 353 27.90 -17.29 6.90
C ASP A 353 28.68 -18.49 6.32
N GLN A 354 28.87 -19.59 7.07
CA GLN A 354 29.71 -20.70 6.59
C GLN A 354 29.09 -21.46 5.41
N PRO A 355 29.86 -21.75 4.34
CA PRO A 355 29.35 -22.44 3.16
C PRO A 355 28.70 -23.80 3.45
N TRP A 356 29.21 -24.55 4.44
CA TRP A 356 28.66 -25.85 4.82
C TRP A 356 27.34 -25.72 5.58
N VAL A 357 27.19 -24.71 6.45
CA VAL A 357 25.94 -24.40 7.16
C VAL A 357 24.88 -23.96 6.16
N ARG A 358 25.18 -22.96 5.32
CA ARG A 358 24.29 -22.48 4.26
C ARG A 358 23.86 -23.59 3.31
N SER A 359 24.78 -24.47 2.91
CA SER A 359 24.47 -25.64 2.08
C SER A 359 23.62 -26.70 2.79
N LYS A 360 23.81 -26.94 4.10
CA LYS A 360 22.97 -27.86 4.87
C LYS A 360 21.54 -27.32 4.98
N LEU A 361 21.39 -26.02 5.27
CA LEU A 361 20.10 -25.32 5.32
C LEU A 361 19.44 -25.12 3.95
N GLY A 362 20.21 -25.11 2.86
CA GLY A 362 19.68 -24.82 1.53
C GLY A 362 19.36 -23.35 1.30
N VAL A 363 20.09 -22.43 1.97
CA VAL A 363 19.97 -20.98 1.73
C VAL A 363 20.23 -20.69 0.26
N ASP A 364 19.37 -19.88 -0.37
CA ASP A 364 19.48 -19.53 -1.79
C ASP A 364 20.81 -18.82 -2.09
N VAL A 365 21.39 -19.09 -3.26
CA VAL A 365 22.78 -18.71 -3.60
C VAL A 365 23.00 -17.21 -3.70
N ASP A 366 21.97 -16.45 -4.06
CA ASP A 366 22.00 -14.99 -4.24
C ASP A 366 21.78 -14.22 -2.93
N VAL A 367 21.45 -14.90 -1.83
CA VAL A 367 21.32 -14.28 -0.50
C VAL A 367 22.72 -13.83 -0.05
N GLY A 368 22.83 -12.58 0.42
CA GLY A 368 24.10 -11.99 0.86
C GLY A 368 24.68 -12.65 2.12
N SER A 369 25.71 -12.01 2.69
CA SER A 369 26.19 -12.35 4.03
C SER A 369 25.06 -12.17 5.05
N PHE A 370 24.99 -13.03 6.06
CA PHE A 370 23.95 -12.99 7.08
C PHE A 370 24.02 -11.68 7.89
N GLU A 371 22.87 -11.05 8.14
CA GLU A 371 22.72 -9.87 9.02
C GLU A 371 21.72 -10.21 10.14
N SER A 372 22.14 -10.07 11.40
CA SER A 372 21.30 -10.43 12.57
C SER A 372 20.04 -9.56 12.67
N CYS A 373 20.14 -8.28 12.30
CA CYS A 373 19.00 -7.38 12.13
C CYS A 373 19.18 -6.49 10.90
N SER A 374 18.14 -6.40 10.09
CA SER A 374 18.12 -5.66 8.83
C SER A 374 17.77 -4.19 9.08
N ASN A 375 18.80 -3.33 9.10
CA ASN A 375 18.66 -1.88 9.22
C ASN A 375 17.74 -1.27 8.13
N LYS A 376 17.60 -1.93 6.98
CA LYS A 376 16.68 -1.53 5.90
C LYS A 376 15.21 -1.75 6.28
N VAL A 377 14.88 -2.91 6.84
CA VAL A 377 13.53 -3.24 7.34
C VAL A 377 13.19 -2.38 8.54
N GLY A 378 14.10 -2.26 9.51
CA GLY A 378 13.95 -1.38 10.67
C GLY A 378 13.60 0.05 10.25
N ALA A 379 14.41 0.66 9.38
CA ALA A 379 14.16 2.01 8.89
C ALA A 379 12.90 2.14 8.00
N ALA A 380 12.40 1.05 7.40
CA ALA A 380 11.11 1.05 6.69
C ALA A 380 9.93 1.11 7.66
N PHE A 381 9.92 0.26 8.69
CA PHE A 381 8.89 0.24 9.74
C PHE A 381 8.87 1.53 10.57
N TRP A 382 10.04 2.10 10.90
CA TRP A 382 10.11 3.41 11.57
C TRP A 382 9.56 4.55 10.70
N ARG A 383 9.81 4.53 9.38
CA ARG A 383 9.21 5.51 8.44
C ARG A 383 7.71 5.32 8.24
N ALA A 384 7.21 4.09 8.35
CA ALA A 384 5.79 3.76 8.34
C ALA A 384 5.09 3.98 9.71
N GLN A 385 5.86 4.34 10.76
CA GLN A 385 5.36 4.59 12.12
C GLN A 385 4.60 3.41 12.76
N ASP A 386 4.90 2.17 12.32
CA ASP A 386 4.14 0.96 12.69
C ASP A 386 4.08 0.71 14.22
N SER A 387 5.10 1.13 14.97
CA SER A 387 5.13 1.02 16.43
C SER A 387 4.17 1.96 17.16
N MET A 388 3.73 3.04 16.52
CA MET A 388 2.76 3.99 17.08
C MET A 388 1.32 3.52 16.88
N ALA A 389 1.09 2.52 16.02
CA ALA A 389 -0.24 1.98 15.75
C ALA A 389 -0.79 1.23 16.98
N PRO A 390 -2.11 1.30 17.24
CA PRO A 390 -2.71 0.87 18.50
C PRO A 390 -2.90 -0.65 18.61
N THR A 391 -1.81 -1.37 18.91
CA THR A 391 -1.79 -2.84 19.15
C THR A 391 -2.80 -3.32 20.19
N PHE A 392 -3.13 -2.47 21.18
CA PHE A 392 -4.05 -2.85 22.27
C PHE A 392 -5.46 -3.23 21.79
N TYR A 393 -5.97 -2.67 20.68
CA TYR A 393 -7.25 -3.11 20.09
C TYR A 393 -7.23 -4.58 19.66
N HIS A 394 -6.09 -5.06 19.16
CA HIS A 394 -5.90 -6.46 18.80
C HIS A 394 -5.91 -7.35 20.05
N LEU A 395 -5.18 -6.97 21.10
CA LEU A 395 -5.19 -7.69 22.38
C LEU A 395 -6.59 -7.78 23.00
N THR A 396 -7.35 -6.68 23.03
CA THR A 396 -8.76 -6.68 23.44
C THR A 396 -9.56 -7.67 22.60
N GLY A 397 -9.50 -7.56 21.27
CA GLY A 397 -10.23 -8.45 20.36
C GLY A 397 -9.90 -9.93 20.58
N LEU A 398 -8.63 -10.25 20.82
CA LEU A 398 -8.15 -11.61 21.06
C LEU A 398 -8.62 -12.19 22.39
N LEU A 399 -8.59 -11.41 23.47
CA LEU A 399 -9.10 -11.81 24.78
C LEU A 399 -10.60 -12.10 24.73
N GLU A 400 -11.39 -11.27 24.02
CA GLU A 400 -12.83 -11.50 23.79
C GLU A 400 -13.12 -12.73 22.92
N HIS A 401 -12.22 -13.11 22.01
CA HIS A 401 -12.31 -14.36 21.24
C HIS A 401 -11.81 -15.60 22.00
N GLY A 402 -11.39 -15.45 23.27
CA GLY A 402 -10.94 -16.55 24.11
C GLY A 402 -9.47 -16.94 23.94
N VAL A 403 -8.69 -16.20 23.16
CA VAL A 403 -7.24 -16.43 23.01
C VAL A 403 -6.55 -15.94 24.28
N ARG A 404 -5.70 -16.79 24.88
CA ARG A 404 -4.95 -16.43 26.09
C ARG A 404 -3.77 -15.54 25.74
N VAL A 405 -3.49 -14.54 26.56
CA VAL A 405 -2.35 -13.62 26.39
C VAL A 405 -1.47 -13.71 27.62
N LEU A 406 -0.21 -14.09 27.42
CA LEU A 406 0.86 -14.03 28.39
C LEU A 406 1.84 -12.94 27.98
N ILE A 407 1.96 -11.90 28.82
CA ILE A 407 3.06 -10.92 28.76
C ILE A 407 4.07 -11.28 29.85
N TYR A 408 5.32 -11.53 29.48
CA TYR A 408 6.40 -11.80 30.44
C TYR A 408 7.58 -10.86 30.21
N VAL A 409 8.12 -10.26 31.27
CA VAL A 409 9.04 -9.11 31.18
C VAL A 409 10.19 -9.16 32.19
N GLY A 410 11.42 -8.92 31.73
CA GLY A 410 12.59 -8.84 32.61
C GLY A 410 12.69 -7.51 33.34
N LYS A 411 12.87 -7.52 34.68
CA LYS A 411 12.97 -6.27 35.45
C LYS A 411 14.22 -5.43 35.14
N LEU A 412 15.24 -5.99 34.49
CA LEU A 412 16.47 -5.29 34.07
C LEU A 412 16.44 -4.80 32.60
N ASP A 413 15.38 -5.09 31.85
CA ASP A 413 15.21 -4.54 30.50
C ASP A 413 14.88 -3.04 30.59
N TRP A 414 15.53 -2.21 29.80
CA TRP A 414 15.16 -0.82 29.65
C TRP A 414 14.29 -0.58 28.41
N ILE A 415 14.69 -1.09 27.24
CA ILE A 415 14.06 -0.77 25.96
C ILE A 415 12.60 -1.21 25.88
N CYS A 416 12.23 -2.36 26.46
CA CYS A 416 10.85 -2.84 26.57
C CYS A 416 10.40 -3.10 28.02
N ASN A 417 10.86 -2.22 28.93
CA ASN A 417 10.77 -2.33 30.38
C ASN A 417 9.41 -2.80 30.96
N TYR A 418 9.49 -3.53 32.08
CA TYR A 418 8.33 -4.11 32.75
C TYR A 418 7.27 -3.06 33.16
N ILE A 419 7.69 -1.84 33.53
CA ILE A 419 6.83 -0.78 34.07
C ILE A 419 5.79 -0.31 33.03
N GLY A 420 6.23 -0.05 31.80
CA GLY A 420 5.32 0.41 30.73
C GLY A 420 4.40 -0.70 30.24
N ASN A 421 4.89 -1.96 30.22
CA ASN A 421 4.05 -3.12 29.89
C ASN A 421 2.96 -3.34 30.94
N TYR A 422 3.30 -3.23 32.24
CA TYR A 422 2.31 -3.30 33.32
C TYR A 422 1.27 -2.15 33.24
N ARG A 423 1.72 -0.90 33.01
CA ARG A 423 0.83 0.26 32.80
C ARG A 423 -0.14 0.08 31.62
N MET A 424 0.34 -0.51 30.53
CA MET A 424 -0.51 -0.82 29.36
C MET A 424 -1.60 -1.83 29.71
N LEU A 425 -1.28 -2.88 30.47
CA LEU A 425 -2.26 -3.90 30.87
C LEU A 425 -3.29 -3.41 31.90
N GLU A 426 -2.93 -2.51 32.82
CA GLU A 426 -3.92 -1.87 33.71
C GLU A 426 -4.88 -0.95 32.93
N ALA A 427 -4.37 -0.30 31.87
CA ALA A 427 -5.15 0.58 30.99
C ALA A 427 -5.87 -0.15 29.84
N LEU A 428 -5.72 -1.47 29.71
CA LEU A 428 -6.31 -2.24 28.61
C LEU A 428 -7.82 -2.40 28.82
N GLU A 429 -8.63 -1.83 27.90
CA GLU A 429 -10.08 -1.97 27.93
C GLU A 429 -10.53 -3.33 27.35
N TRP A 430 -11.08 -4.21 28.20
CA TRP A 430 -11.67 -5.50 27.81
C TRP A 430 -12.65 -5.98 28.90
N SER A 431 -13.46 -7.02 28.61
CA SER A 431 -14.50 -7.52 29.54
C SER A 431 -13.97 -8.01 30.90
N GLY A 432 -12.69 -8.36 30.98
CA GLY A 432 -12.01 -8.75 32.22
C GLY A 432 -11.22 -7.63 32.92
N GLN A 433 -11.26 -6.38 32.45
CA GLN A 433 -10.41 -5.30 32.97
C GLN A 433 -10.59 -5.07 34.48
N ASP A 434 -11.82 -4.87 34.97
CA ASP A 434 -12.09 -4.66 36.40
C ASP A 434 -11.53 -5.79 37.28
N GLY A 435 -11.56 -7.03 36.78
CA GLY A 435 -11.00 -8.20 37.46
C GLY A 435 -9.47 -8.23 37.43
N PHE A 436 -8.86 -7.94 36.29
CA PHE A 436 -7.39 -7.87 36.17
C PHE A 436 -6.80 -6.70 36.96
N VAL A 437 -7.49 -5.55 37.02
CA VAL A 437 -7.11 -4.40 37.85
C VAL A 437 -7.29 -4.72 39.33
N GLY A 438 -8.44 -5.30 39.71
CA GLY A 438 -8.79 -5.62 41.10
C GLY A 438 -8.07 -6.81 41.74
N GLU A 439 -7.38 -7.63 40.94
CA GLU A 439 -6.44 -8.63 41.45
C GLU A 439 -5.17 -8.00 42.05
N GLU A 440 -4.50 -8.71 42.95
CA GLU A 440 -3.20 -8.28 43.52
C GLU A 440 -2.03 -8.92 42.76
N LEU A 441 -0.89 -8.21 42.66
CA LEU A 441 0.38 -8.81 42.25
C LEU A 441 0.85 -9.80 43.32
N ARG A 442 1.24 -11.00 42.90
CA ARG A 442 1.64 -12.10 43.79
C ARG A 442 3.07 -12.53 43.48
N GLU A 443 3.89 -12.72 44.52
CA GLU A 443 5.24 -13.25 44.33
C GLU A 443 5.17 -14.71 43.84
N TRP A 444 5.95 -15.04 42.81
CA TRP A 444 6.12 -16.40 42.30
C TRP A 444 7.56 -16.90 42.55
N SER A 445 7.71 -18.21 42.68
CA SER A 445 8.95 -18.87 43.06
C SER A 445 9.19 -20.12 42.23
N THR A 446 10.46 -20.49 42.10
CA THR A 446 10.93 -21.78 41.59
C THR A 446 11.56 -22.62 42.71
N ASP A 447 11.91 -23.87 42.44
CA ASP A 447 12.51 -24.76 43.45
C ASP A 447 13.92 -24.29 43.87
N LYS A 448 14.67 -23.61 42.99
CA LYS A 448 15.97 -22.97 43.29
C LYS A 448 15.84 -21.49 43.74
N GLN A 449 14.80 -20.75 43.35
CA GLN A 449 14.60 -19.34 43.76
C GLN A 449 13.23 -19.11 44.43
N ALA A 450 13.26 -18.93 45.74
CA ALA A 450 12.08 -18.67 46.58
C ALA A 450 11.28 -17.37 46.27
N ALA A 451 11.76 -16.53 45.35
CA ALA A 451 11.19 -15.21 45.05
C ALA A 451 11.64 -14.72 43.65
N ALA A 452 11.22 -15.42 42.60
CA ALA A 452 11.65 -15.26 41.20
C ALA A 452 11.11 -14.00 40.52
N GLY A 453 9.91 -13.56 40.90
CA GLY A 453 9.31 -12.32 40.40
C GLY A 453 7.90 -12.14 40.90
N GLU A 454 7.12 -11.29 40.23
CA GLU A 454 5.72 -11.02 40.54
C GLU A 454 4.80 -11.36 39.35
N THR A 455 3.60 -11.84 39.63
CA THR A 455 2.62 -12.25 38.61
C THR A 455 1.21 -11.76 38.94
N LYS A 456 0.43 -11.49 37.89
CA LYS A 456 -0.99 -11.12 37.94
C LYS A 456 -1.73 -11.91 36.85
N SER A 457 -2.86 -12.53 37.18
CA SER A 457 -3.66 -13.28 36.20
C SER A 457 -5.15 -13.10 36.44
N PHE A 458 -5.91 -12.81 35.39
CA PHE A 458 -7.37 -12.81 35.43
C PHE A 458 -7.93 -13.24 34.07
N GLY A 459 -8.91 -14.15 34.07
CA GLY A 459 -9.51 -14.67 32.85
C GLY A 459 -8.47 -15.27 31.90
N ASN A 460 -8.35 -14.69 30.71
CA ASN A 460 -7.42 -15.10 29.65
C ASN A 460 -6.09 -14.32 29.64
N LEU A 461 -5.91 -13.34 30.54
CA LEU A 461 -4.74 -12.47 30.59
C LEU A 461 -3.83 -12.81 31.78
N THR A 462 -2.54 -13.02 31.50
CA THR A 462 -1.48 -13.18 32.50
C THR A 462 -0.34 -12.19 32.23
N TYR A 463 0.11 -11.55 33.31
CA TYR A 463 1.34 -10.76 33.40
C TYR A 463 2.32 -11.44 34.35
N ILE A 464 3.59 -11.51 33.97
CA ILE A 464 4.71 -11.97 34.80
C ILE A 464 5.87 -10.99 34.64
N ASP A 465 6.51 -10.61 35.74
CA ASP A 465 7.87 -10.11 35.69
C ASP A 465 8.88 -11.08 36.29
N ILE A 466 10.13 -10.95 35.85
CA ILE A 466 11.25 -11.82 36.21
C ILE A 466 12.40 -10.98 36.75
N ARG A 467 12.81 -11.26 38.00
CA ARG A 467 13.88 -10.51 38.69
C ARG A 467 15.25 -11.01 38.21
N GLY A 468 16.13 -10.09 37.83
CA GLY A 468 17.48 -10.43 37.35
C GLY A 468 17.57 -10.77 35.86
N ALA A 469 16.44 -10.83 35.14
CA ALA A 469 16.42 -10.96 33.68
C ALA A 469 16.26 -9.58 33.00
N GLY A 470 16.80 -9.47 31.79
CA GLY A 470 16.73 -8.31 30.89
C GLY A 470 15.80 -8.57 29.71
N HIS A 471 16.21 -8.20 28.49
CA HIS A 471 15.41 -8.32 27.26
C HIS A 471 15.27 -9.77 26.78
N MET A 472 16.40 -10.38 26.40
CA MET A 472 16.53 -11.79 26.03
C MET A 472 16.50 -12.67 27.28
N ILE A 473 15.31 -12.79 27.89
CA ILE A 473 15.06 -13.55 29.12
C ILE A 473 15.66 -14.95 29.03
N GLU A 474 15.40 -15.65 27.94
CA GLU A 474 15.76 -17.04 27.70
C GLU A 474 17.28 -17.22 27.59
N LEU A 475 18.02 -16.27 27.01
CA LEU A 475 19.48 -16.23 27.07
C LEU A 475 19.98 -16.18 28.52
N GLN A 476 19.51 -15.20 29.31
CA GLN A 476 20.00 -15.00 30.69
C GLN A 476 19.64 -16.19 31.59
N LEU A 477 18.47 -16.79 31.35
CA LEU A 477 18.04 -18.03 31.99
C LEU A 477 18.89 -19.25 31.59
N SER A 478 19.34 -19.34 30.34
CA SER A 478 20.20 -20.44 29.86
C SER A 478 21.66 -20.34 30.35
N LEU A 479 22.10 -19.12 30.69
CA LEU A 479 23.41 -18.83 31.27
C LEU A 479 23.47 -18.96 32.80
N GLY A 480 22.32 -19.12 33.47
CA GLY A 480 22.19 -19.34 34.92
C GLY A 480 21.57 -20.69 35.28
N ASP A 481 21.51 -21.01 36.58
CA ASP A 481 21.00 -22.30 37.08
C ASP A 481 19.46 -22.48 36.96
N GLN A 482 18.74 -21.50 36.38
CA GLN A 482 17.29 -21.32 36.52
C GLN A 482 16.46 -21.63 35.27
N GLY A 483 17.05 -21.70 34.08
CA GLY A 483 16.30 -21.80 32.82
C GLY A 483 15.39 -23.03 32.71
N GLU A 484 15.76 -24.13 33.35
CA GLU A 484 14.93 -25.33 33.49
C GLU A 484 13.56 -25.03 34.12
N GLU A 485 13.55 -24.25 35.20
CA GLU A 485 12.38 -24.03 36.06
C GLU A 485 11.46 -22.96 35.49
N VAL A 486 12.05 -21.91 34.92
CA VAL A 486 11.29 -20.84 34.27
C VAL A 486 10.73 -21.32 32.93
N ARG A 487 11.45 -22.18 32.19
CA ARG A 487 10.86 -22.92 31.06
C ARG A 487 9.70 -23.79 31.53
N GLU A 488 9.84 -24.56 32.62
CA GLU A 488 8.73 -25.39 33.10
C GLU A 488 7.54 -24.53 33.55
N PHE A 489 7.78 -23.37 34.16
CA PHE A 489 6.74 -22.41 34.53
C PHE A 489 6.00 -21.85 33.30
N LEU A 490 6.71 -21.38 32.28
CA LEU A 490 6.13 -20.93 31.01
C LEU A 490 5.40 -22.06 30.28
N GLY A 491 5.98 -23.26 30.26
CA GLY A 491 5.37 -24.49 29.72
C GLY A 491 4.07 -24.87 30.42
N ARG A 492 4.03 -24.81 31.75
CA ARG A 492 2.80 -24.98 32.55
C ARG A 492 1.76 -23.90 32.21
N LEU A 493 2.17 -22.65 32.00
CA LEU A 493 1.27 -21.54 31.67
C LEU A 493 0.62 -21.68 30.29
N TRP A 494 1.36 -22.11 29.25
CA TRP A 494 0.74 -22.37 27.94
C TRP A 494 -0.07 -23.68 27.93
N SER A 495 0.38 -24.74 28.61
CA SER A 495 -0.30 -26.04 28.68
C SER A 495 -1.50 -26.12 29.65
N LEU A 496 -1.76 -25.06 30.43
CA LEU A 496 -2.95 -24.93 31.28
C LEU A 496 -4.26 -25.01 30.47
N ARG A 497 -4.78 -26.22 30.34
CA ARG A 497 -6.13 -26.48 29.81
C ARG A 497 -7.16 -25.82 30.70
N ALA A 498 -7.92 -24.88 30.15
CA ALA A 498 -9.01 -24.22 30.86
C ALA A 498 -10.02 -25.25 31.39
N THR A 499 -10.09 -25.40 32.72
CA THR A 499 -11.01 -26.31 33.40
C THR A 499 -12.44 -25.76 33.31
N ALA A 500 -13.16 -26.19 32.29
CA ALA A 500 -14.52 -25.73 31.98
C ALA A 500 -15.54 -26.04 33.10
N SER A 501 -15.64 -25.12 34.06
CA SER A 501 -16.51 -25.23 35.25
C SER A 501 -17.06 -23.88 35.71
N TYR A 502 -17.78 -23.16 34.83
CA TYR A 502 -18.86 -22.27 35.27
C TYR A 502 -19.93 -22.04 34.19
N VAL A 503 -20.83 -23.03 34.07
CA VAL A 503 -22.13 -22.84 33.43
C VAL A 503 -23.20 -22.78 34.51
N ALA A 504 -24.17 -21.87 34.32
CA ALA A 504 -25.41 -21.67 35.09
C ALA A 504 -25.40 -20.72 36.31
N SER A 505 -26.21 -19.67 36.12
CA SER A 505 -27.08 -19.03 37.12
C SER A 505 -26.50 -18.07 38.17
N SER A 506 -26.47 -16.79 37.80
CA SER A 506 -27.31 -15.81 38.48
C SER A 506 -28.18 -15.06 37.48
N ARG A 507 -29.46 -14.87 37.80
CA ARG A 507 -30.32 -13.85 37.17
C ARG A 507 -30.15 -12.55 37.98
N THR A 508 -30.63 -11.42 37.43
CA THR A 508 -30.62 -10.10 38.06
C THR A 508 -29.24 -9.52 38.39
N PHE A 509 -28.55 -9.03 37.35
CA PHE A 509 -28.12 -7.64 37.33
C PHE A 509 -28.67 -6.96 36.07
N ARG A 510 -29.17 -5.73 36.18
CA ARG A 510 -29.84 -5.01 35.07
C ARG A 510 -29.77 -3.49 35.24
N GLN A 511 -28.55 -2.95 35.35
CA GLN A 511 -28.25 -1.54 35.14
C GLN A 511 -26.75 -1.40 34.87
N VAL A 512 -26.38 -0.35 34.10
CA VAL A 512 -25.12 -0.28 33.32
C VAL A 512 -25.12 -1.29 32.15
N TYR A 513 -24.62 -0.87 30.99
CA TYR A 513 -24.53 -1.61 29.72
C TYR A 513 -25.77 -2.39 29.22
N ILE A 514 -26.92 -1.71 29.14
CA ILE A 514 -27.93 -1.99 28.09
C ILE A 514 -28.34 -0.66 27.45
N SER A 515 -27.63 -0.26 26.38
CA SER A 515 -27.95 0.96 25.61
C SER A 515 -27.52 0.93 24.12
N SER A 516 -27.18 -0.23 23.55
CA SER A 516 -26.67 -0.33 22.17
C SER A 516 -26.60 -1.76 21.58
N ARG A 517 -27.69 -2.56 21.60
CA ARG A 517 -27.72 -3.82 20.80
C ARG A 517 -29.11 -4.35 20.41
N ASP A 518 -29.96 -4.73 21.36
CA ASP A 518 -31.13 -5.59 21.08
C ASP A 518 -32.41 -4.84 20.65
N ALA A 519 -32.32 -4.05 19.58
CA ALA A 519 -33.47 -3.40 18.91
C ALA A 519 -33.57 -3.71 17.40
N MET A 520 -32.68 -4.57 16.89
CA MET A 520 -32.74 -5.27 15.60
C MET A 520 -32.35 -6.73 15.90
N TRP A 521 -33.05 -7.77 15.45
CA TRP A 521 -33.89 -7.88 14.25
C TRP A 521 -35.20 -8.63 14.51
N GLY A 522 -36.27 -8.17 13.87
CA GLY A 522 -37.51 -8.92 13.64
C GLY A 522 -37.93 -8.74 12.19
N GLU A 523 -37.75 -9.79 11.39
CA GLU A 523 -38.16 -9.99 9.99
C GLU A 523 -38.56 -8.74 9.16
N LEU A 524 -37.60 -8.19 8.42
CA LEU A 524 -37.65 -8.00 6.96
C LEU A 524 -36.22 -7.67 6.46
N ALA A 525 -35.92 -7.90 5.17
CA ALA A 525 -34.55 -8.06 4.68
C ALA A 525 -33.90 -6.78 4.10
N GLU A 526 -32.68 -6.47 4.52
CA GLU A 526 -31.73 -5.56 3.81
C GLU A 526 -30.27 -5.78 4.28
N PRO A 527 -29.23 -5.44 3.49
CA PRO A 527 -27.82 -5.60 3.87
C PRO A 527 -27.11 -4.27 4.22
N ARG A 528 -26.63 -4.11 5.46
CA ARG A 528 -25.80 -2.96 5.89
C ARG A 528 -24.75 -3.35 6.94
N ALA A 529 -23.65 -4.00 6.55
CA ALA A 529 -22.66 -4.54 7.53
C ALA A 529 -21.18 -4.56 7.09
N SER A 530 -20.80 -3.89 5.99
CA SER A 530 -19.50 -4.12 5.33
C SER A 530 -18.64 -2.87 5.03
N CYS A 531 -19.07 -1.67 5.44
CA CYS A 531 -18.56 -0.42 4.86
C CYS A 531 -17.91 0.57 5.84
N LEU A 532 -17.75 0.19 7.11
CA LEU A 532 -16.98 0.97 8.11
C LEU A 532 -15.54 0.41 8.26
N SER A 533 -14.98 -0.12 7.18
CA SER A 533 -13.66 -0.77 7.18
C SER A 533 -12.93 -0.68 5.82
N ARG A 534 -12.74 0.54 5.31
CA ARG A 534 -11.68 0.96 4.36
C ARG A 534 -11.71 2.49 4.16
N ASP A 535 -10.63 3.02 3.59
CA ASP A 535 -10.46 4.39 3.07
C ASP A 535 -10.71 5.56 4.04
N SER A 536 -9.74 5.83 4.93
CA SER A 536 -9.49 7.14 5.57
C SER A 536 -8.04 7.24 6.13
N GLN A 537 -7.04 6.98 5.29
CA GLN A 537 -5.60 7.22 5.58
C GLN A 537 -4.85 7.67 4.31
N LEU A 538 -3.61 8.14 4.52
CA LEU A 538 -2.79 9.01 3.63
C LEU A 538 -3.35 10.46 3.59
N MET A 539 -2.54 11.50 3.78
CA MET A 539 -1.08 11.61 3.57
C MET A 539 -0.26 12.17 4.77
N LEU A 540 1.06 12.21 4.59
CA LEU A 540 2.09 12.62 5.54
C LEU A 540 2.88 13.85 5.06
N CYS A 541 3.52 14.59 5.96
CA CYS A 541 4.52 15.61 5.61
C CYS A 541 5.79 15.01 4.94
N LEU A 542 6.83 15.85 4.74
CA LEU A 542 8.25 15.56 4.41
C LEU A 542 8.63 15.78 2.92
N LEU A 543 9.89 16.04 2.51
CA LEU A 543 11.18 16.25 3.23
C LEU A 543 11.87 17.54 2.67
N LEU A 544 13.13 17.78 2.25
CA LEU A 544 14.47 17.14 2.24
C LEU A 544 15.55 18.26 2.09
N LEU A 545 16.80 18.08 2.55
CA LEU A 545 17.93 18.99 2.24
C LEU A 545 19.24 18.28 1.80
N VAL A 546 19.46 18.26 0.47
CA VAL A 546 20.71 18.50 -0.30
C VAL A 546 22.09 17.96 0.22
N VAL A 547 22.48 16.79 -0.32
CA VAL A 547 23.63 16.51 -1.24
C VAL A 547 25.01 17.22 -1.09
N GLY A 548 26.10 16.40 -1.14
CA GLY A 548 27.33 16.69 -1.93
C GLY A 548 28.67 16.10 -1.39
N ALA A 549 29.76 15.91 -2.14
CA ALA A 549 30.02 15.78 -3.60
C ALA A 549 31.53 15.44 -3.90
N LEU A 550 31.89 15.22 -5.19
CA LEU A 550 33.20 15.52 -5.90
C LEU A 550 34.22 14.42 -6.32
N SER A 551 34.19 14.07 -7.63
CA SER A 551 35.35 13.92 -8.57
C SER A 551 36.38 12.76 -8.38
N ARG A 552 37.24 12.36 -9.36
CA ARG A 552 37.69 12.96 -10.65
C ARG A 552 38.01 11.91 -11.74
N ALA A 553 38.70 12.27 -12.84
CA ALA A 553 38.37 11.77 -14.19
C ALA A 553 39.52 11.75 -15.24
N ALA A 554 39.42 10.86 -16.26
CA ALA A 554 40.19 10.83 -17.54
C ALA A 554 39.35 10.08 -18.62
N GLN A 555 39.24 10.42 -19.93
CA GLN A 555 40.15 10.97 -20.97
C GLN A 555 41.13 9.93 -21.59
N VAL A 556 41.38 9.90 -22.92
CA VAL A 556 40.71 10.52 -24.10
C VAL A 556 41.11 9.73 -25.37
N PRO A 557 40.25 9.64 -26.42
CA PRO A 557 40.56 10.30 -27.69
C PRO A 557 39.28 10.81 -28.43
N PHE A 558 39.35 11.03 -29.76
CA PHE A 558 38.28 11.57 -30.63
C PHE A 558 38.44 11.05 -32.07
N ALA A 559 37.36 11.21 -32.87
CA ALA A 559 37.33 11.73 -34.25
C ALA A 559 36.78 10.80 -35.36
N PRO A 560 36.18 11.36 -36.45
CA PRO A 560 35.60 12.69 -36.63
C PRO A 560 34.09 12.65 -36.93
N ALA A 561 33.41 13.80 -36.86
CA ALA A 561 32.05 13.94 -37.36
C ALA A 561 32.04 14.17 -38.88
N VAL A 562 31.03 13.63 -39.57
CA VAL A 562 30.56 14.14 -40.87
C VAL A 562 29.22 14.83 -40.61
N HIS A 563 29.19 16.14 -40.74
CA HIS A 563 27.92 16.84 -40.98
C HIS A 563 27.51 16.54 -42.42
N ASP A 564 26.31 16.02 -42.61
CA ASP A 564 25.53 16.30 -43.81
C ASP A 564 24.26 17.02 -43.37
N SER A 565 23.89 18.08 -44.10
CA SER A 565 22.88 19.04 -43.65
C SER A 565 21.71 19.12 -44.62
N LEU A 566 20.66 18.34 -44.35
CA LEU A 566 19.37 18.45 -45.00
C LEU A 566 18.27 18.58 -43.96
N ALA A 567 17.30 19.46 -44.24
CA ALA A 567 16.08 19.61 -43.47
C ALA A 567 14.94 18.80 -44.11
N SER A 568 13.84 18.67 -43.37
CA SER A 568 12.52 18.20 -43.82
C SER A 568 12.44 16.80 -44.46
N GLU A 569 12.47 15.76 -43.62
CA GLU A 569 11.70 14.51 -43.85
C GLU A 569 10.77 14.18 -42.67
N SER A 570 10.27 15.21 -41.97
CA SER A 570 9.26 15.10 -40.91
C SER A 570 7.84 15.29 -41.48
N SER A 571 7.39 14.35 -42.31
CA SER A 571 6.03 14.35 -42.88
C SER A 571 5.27 13.09 -42.44
N PRO A 572 3.98 13.20 -42.05
CA PRO A 572 3.15 12.04 -41.69
C PRO A 572 3.04 10.96 -42.77
N ALA A 573 3.40 11.27 -44.02
CA ALA A 573 3.39 10.35 -45.16
C ALA A 573 4.34 9.14 -45.03
N PHE A 574 5.29 9.15 -44.09
CA PHE A 574 6.27 8.07 -43.89
C PHE A 574 5.92 7.09 -42.74
N ILE A 575 4.89 7.38 -41.93
CA ILE A 575 4.56 6.57 -40.75
C ILE A 575 3.91 5.24 -41.17
N GLY A 576 4.65 4.14 -41.07
CA GLY A 576 4.23 2.79 -41.50
C GLY A 576 3.38 2.00 -40.48
N GLU A 577 2.82 0.88 -40.93
CA GLU A 577 1.98 -0.03 -40.11
C GLU A 577 2.73 -1.22 -39.48
N GLU A 578 4.02 -1.40 -39.78
CA GLU A 578 4.82 -2.51 -39.26
C GLU A 578 5.64 -2.09 -38.04
N GLN A 579 6.46 -1.04 -38.17
CA GLN A 579 7.42 -0.57 -37.16
C GLN A 579 7.11 0.85 -36.69
N PHE A 580 7.59 1.20 -35.49
CA PHE A 580 7.55 2.56 -34.98
C PHE A 580 8.48 3.49 -35.78
N THR A 581 7.99 4.69 -36.06
CA THR A 581 8.77 5.85 -36.50
C THR A 581 9.12 6.67 -35.27
N THR A 582 10.39 6.93 -35.00
CA THR A 582 10.81 7.73 -33.83
C THR A 582 11.01 9.19 -34.22
N LEU A 583 10.28 10.07 -33.54
CA LEU A 583 10.32 11.52 -33.66
C LEU A 583 11.14 12.09 -32.49
N SER A 584 11.99 13.10 -32.73
CA SER A 584 12.89 13.68 -31.73
C SER A 584 12.98 15.20 -31.86
N HIS A 585 13.24 15.91 -30.77
CA HIS A 585 13.11 17.37 -30.70
C HIS A 585 14.27 18.04 -29.95
N PRO A 586 14.88 19.12 -30.49
CA PRO A 586 16.17 19.61 -30.03
C PRO A 586 16.18 20.24 -28.63
N ASP A 587 15.07 20.85 -28.18
CA ASP A 587 14.99 21.41 -26.81
C ASP A 587 14.48 20.38 -25.78
N PHE A 588 14.05 19.19 -26.23
CA PHE A 588 13.65 18.07 -25.38
C PHE A 588 14.54 16.86 -25.70
N ALA A 589 15.86 17.07 -25.66
CA ALA A 589 16.85 16.06 -26.08
C ALA A 589 16.82 14.73 -25.30
N GLU A 590 16.15 14.71 -24.13
CA GLU A 590 15.92 13.52 -23.31
C GLU A 590 14.59 12.80 -23.64
N HIS A 591 13.81 13.32 -24.60
CA HIS A 591 12.49 12.82 -24.98
C HIS A 591 12.40 12.48 -26.47
N SER A 592 11.60 11.46 -26.79
CA SER A 592 11.22 11.10 -28.17
C SER A 592 9.79 10.57 -28.24
N VAL A 593 9.17 10.64 -29.42
CA VAL A 593 7.85 10.04 -29.65
C VAL A 593 7.97 8.92 -30.68
N ARG A 594 7.79 7.68 -30.24
CA ARG A 594 7.60 6.50 -31.12
C ARG A 594 6.15 6.48 -31.60
N ILE A 595 5.91 6.63 -32.90
CA ILE A 595 4.56 6.59 -33.49
C ILE A 595 4.42 5.54 -34.58
N LYS A 596 3.29 4.85 -34.63
CA LYS A 596 2.98 3.77 -35.57
C LYS A 596 1.59 4.00 -36.16
N LYS A 597 1.42 3.77 -37.47
CA LYS A 597 0.10 3.80 -38.11
C LYS A 597 -0.62 2.50 -37.79
N THR A 598 -1.86 2.62 -37.35
CA THR A 598 -2.64 1.46 -36.89
C THR A 598 -4.07 1.60 -37.42
N SER A 599 -4.30 1.23 -38.68
CA SER A 599 -5.64 1.28 -39.31
C SER A 599 -6.38 -0.06 -39.23
N GLY A 600 -7.71 -0.06 -39.27
CA GLY A 600 -8.53 -1.28 -39.30
C GLY A 600 -8.66 -1.99 -37.93
N TRP A 601 -8.70 -1.22 -36.85
CA TRP A 601 -9.13 -1.65 -35.52
C TRP A 601 -9.84 -0.44 -34.87
N CYS A 602 -10.93 -0.67 -34.15
CA CYS A 602 -11.83 0.37 -33.62
C CYS A 602 -12.50 1.26 -34.70
N GLU A 603 -11.71 1.94 -35.51
CA GLU A 603 -12.17 2.64 -36.71
C GLU A 603 -12.14 1.71 -37.95
N GLU A 604 -13.23 1.73 -38.70
CA GLU A 604 -13.44 0.94 -39.93
C GLU A 604 -13.31 1.82 -41.19
N ARG A 605 -13.43 3.15 -41.06
CA ARG A 605 -13.28 4.12 -42.15
C ARG A 605 -11.83 4.20 -42.64
N SER A 606 -11.59 3.76 -43.87
CA SER A 606 -10.27 3.80 -44.52
C SER A 606 -9.72 5.21 -44.79
N ASP A 607 -10.57 6.24 -44.72
CA ASP A 607 -10.23 7.66 -44.90
C ASP A 607 -9.80 8.35 -43.60
N VAL A 608 -10.00 7.72 -42.44
CA VAL A 608 -9.58 8.23 -41.12
C VAL A 608 -8.22 7.64 -40.77
N ARG A 609 -7.17 8.46 -40.63
CA ARG A 609 -5.89 7.98 -40.07
C ARG A 609 -6.04 7.74 -38.58
N SER A 610 -5.43 6.65 -38.12
CA SER A 610 -5.32 6.30 -36.71
C SER A 610 -3.89 5.89 -36.42
N PHE A 611 -3.35 6.41 -35.31
CA PHE A 611 -1.99 6.14 -34.84
C PHE A 611 -2.01 5.73 -33.38
N THR A 612 -1.00 4.95 -32.98
CA THR A 612 -0.67 4.71 -31.58
C THR A 612 0.82 4.94 -31.37
N GLY A 613 1.22 5.17 -30.12
CA GLY A 613 2.62 5.46 -29.85
C GLY A 613 2.97 5.59 -28.38
N TYR A 614 4.26 5.80 -28.16
CA TYR A 614 4.85 6.10 -26.87
C TYR A 614 5.57 7.45 -26.90
N ILE A 615 5.50 8.18 -25.80
CA ILE A 615 6.38 9.31 -25.48
C ILE A 615 7.41 8.80 -24.49
N ASP A 616 8.62 8.56 -25.00
CA ASP A 616 9.74 8.09 -24.21
C ASP A 616 10.48 9.29 -23.59
N SER A 617 10.84 9.18 -22.33
CA SER A 617 11.55 10.17 -21.53
C SER A 617 12.56 9.47 -20.62
N GLY A 618 13.78 9.32 -21.13
CA GLY A 618 14.82 8.47 -20.53
C GLY A 618 14.41 6.99 -20.41
N ALA A 619 13.89 6.62 -19.23
CA ALA A 619 13.47 5.26 -18.89
C ALA A 619 11.93 5.11 -18.75
N ARG A 620 11.17 6.16 -19.04
CA ARG A 620 9.70 6.26 -18.88
C ARG A 620 9.03 6.35 -20.24
N SER A 621 7.91 5.66 -20.46
CA SER A 621 7.18 5.64 -21.74
C SER A 621 5.67 5.84 -21.50
N LEU A 622 5.12 6.99 -21.91
CA LEU A 622 3.67 7.26 -21.85
C LEU A 622 2.99 6.82 -23.16
N PHE A 623 1.92 6.03 -23.12
CA PHE A 623 1.20 5.55 -24.29
C PHE A 623 0.09 6.52 -24.74
N PHE A 624 -0.16 6.60 -26.04
CA PHE A 624 -1.28 7.36 -26.60
C PHE A 624 -1.93 6.70 -27.82
N TYR A 625 -3.17 7.08 -28.05
CA TYR A 625 -3.96 6.82 -29.25
C TYR A 625 -4.27 8.14 -29.95
N TYR A 626 -4.34 8.15 -31.28
CA TYR A 626 -4.78 9.28 -32.10
C TYR A 626 -5.78 8.83 -33.17
N PHE A 627 -6.77 9.68 -33.44
CA PHE A 627 -7.71 9.55 -34.55
C PHE A 627 -7.93 10.89 -35.27
N ASP A 628 -7.86 10.86 -36.60
CA ASP A 628 -8.31 11.95 -37.48
C ASP A 628 -9.81 12.26 -37.25
N SER A 629 -10.22 13.49 -37.51
CA SER A 629 -11.65 13.83 -37.59
C SER A 629 -12.33 13.09 -38.75
N ARG A 630 -13.50 12.50 -38.45
CA ARG A 630 -14.44 11.90 -39.39
C ARG A 630 -15.14 12.90 -40.29
N ARG A 631 -15.07 14.20 -39.97
CA ARG A 631 -15.71 15.32 -40.69
C ARG A 631 -14.73 15.96 -41.68
N ASP A 632 -13.70 16.63 -41.20
CA ASP A 632 -12.58 17.16 -42.01
C ASP A 632 -11.29 17.29 -41.18
N ALA A 633 -10.49 16.22 -41.13
CA ALA A 633 -9.20 16.21 -40.43
C ALA A 633 -8.20 17.29 -40.87
N THR A 634 -8.41 17.95 -42.03
CA THR A 634 -7.54 19.04 -42.51
C THR A 634 -7.91 20.42 -41.95
N LYS A 635 -9.13 20.58 -41.41
CA LYS A 635 -9.63 21.85 -40.87
C LYS A 635 -10.02 21.78 -39.41
N ASP A 636 -10.58 20.65 -38.97
CA ASP A 636 -11.18 20.49 -37.67
C ASP A 636 -10.14 20.57 -36.55
N ASP A 637 -10.56 21.04 -35.38
CA ASP A 637 -9.68 21.32 -34.25
C ASP A 637 -9.02 20.05 -33.69
N LEU A 638 -8.02 20.21 -32.81
CA LEU A 638 -7.37 19.10 -32.12
C LEU A 638 -7.74 19.09 -30.64
N ILE A 639 -8.15 17.93 -30.13
CA ILE A 639 -8.54 17.73 -28.74
C ILE A 639 -7.69 16.62 -28.12
N LEU A 640 -7.13 16.86 -26.93
CA LEU A 640 -6.59 15.80 -26.08
C LEU A 640 -7.60 15.46 -25.00
N TRP A 641 -7.85 14.16 -24.80
CA TRP A 641 -8.66 13.59 -23.73
C TRP A 641 -7.78 12.88 -22.69
N THR A 642 -8.11 13.07 -21.40
CA THR A 642 -7.67 12.20 -20.31
C THR A 642 -8.84 11.79 -19.41
N ASN A 643 -8.97 10.51 -19.07
CA ASN A 643 -9.75 10.10 -17.90
C ASN A 643 -8.99 10.49 -16.61
N GLY A 644 -9.63 10.32 -15.45
CA GLY A 644 -9.12 10.75 -14.14
C GLY A 644 -8.52 9.64 -13.27
N GLY A 645 -9.21 9.30 -12.18
CA GLY A 645 -8.73 8.39 -11.13
C GLY A 645 -8.38 9.14 -9.84
N PRO A 646 -7.11 9.49 -9.58
CA PRO A 646 -5.96 9.48 -10.49
C PRO A 646 -5.49 8.06 -10.83
N GLY A 647 -4.84 7.91 -11.99
CA GLY A 647 -4.28 6.63 -12.43
C GLY A 647 -5.19 5.78 -13.34
N CYS A 648 -6.30 6.32 -13.87
CA CYS A 648 -7.20 5.59 -14.77
C CYS A 648 -6.89 5.85 -16.25
N SER A 649 -6.91 4.79 -17.06
CA SER A 649 -6.55 4.81 -18.47
C SER A 649 -7.53 5.59 -19.33
N SER A 650 -7.01 6.38 -20.26
CA SER A 650 -7.81 7.09 -21.27
C SER A 650 -8.40 6.17 -22.34
N SER A 651 -8.00 4.88 -22.30
CA SER A 651 -8.71 3.80 -22.98
C SER A 651 -10.18 3.69 -22.53
N MET A 652 -10.52 4.12 -21.31
CA MET A 652 -11.90 4.08 -20.81
C MET A 652 -12.81 5.01 -21.64
N GLY A 653 -12.45 6.29 -21.77
CA GLY A 653 -13.17 7.24 -22.63
C GLY A 653 -13.11 6.87 -24.12
N LEU A 654 -12.04 6.21 -24.56
CA LEU A 654 -11.90 5.70 -25.91
C LEU A 654 -12.90 4.56 -26.23
N PHE A 655 -13.11 3.62 -25.32
CA PHE A 655 -13.86 2.37 -25.59
C PHE A 655 -15.24 2.29 -24.91
N MET A 656 -15.60 3.24 -24.05
CA MET A 656 -16.89 3.24 -23.33
C MET A 656 -17.70 4.53 -23.50
N GLU A 657 -17.06 5.63 -23.90
CA GLU A 657 -17.70 6.95 -23.88
C GLU A 657 -17.77 7.62 -25.27
N LEU A 658 -16.66 8.20 -25.72
CA LEU A 658 -16.62 9.22 -26.78
C LEU A 658 -15.65 8.89 -27.93
N GLY A 659 -14.82 7.86 -27.79
CA GLY A 659 -13.98 7.36 -28.87
C GLY A 659 -14.77 6.74 -30.04
N PRO A 660 -14.09 6.42 -31.16
CA PRO A 660 -14.73 6.02 -32.41
C PRO A 660 -15.42 4.66 -32.36
N CYS A 661 -15.20 3.84 -31.32
CA CYS A 661 -15.88 2.56 -31.13
C CYS A 661 -16.16 2.25 -29.65
N ILE A 662 -17.13 1.37 -29.40
CA ILE A 662 -17.48 0.87 -28.06
C ILE A 662 -17.22 -0.65 -27.99
N THR A 663 -16.63 -1.13 -26.89
CA THR A 663 -16.40 -2.56 -26.64
C THR A 663 -17.70 -3.33 -26.42
N GLN A 664 -17.77 -4.57 -26.92
CA GLN A 664 -19.00 -5.36 -26.91
C GLN A 664 -19.02 -6.40 -25.78
N PRO A 665 -20.20 -6.91 -25.35
CA PRO A 665 -20.33 -7.83 -24.21
C PRO A 665 -19.57 -9.16 -24.30
N ASP A 666 -19.03 -9.51 -25.47
CA ASP A 666 -18.15 -10.65 -25.65
C ASP A 666 -16.73 -10.43 -25.09
N GLY A 667 -16.31 -9.16 -24.89
CA GLY A 667 -14.94 -8.78 -24.57
C GLY A 667 -13.94 -9.07 -25.70
N ASN A 668 -14.44 -9.31 -26.92
CA ASN A 668 -13.68 -9.75 -28.10
C ASN A 668 -13.85 -8.83 -29.31
N SER A 669 -14.94 -8.07 -29.38
CA SER A 669 -15.23 -7.17 -30.49
C SER A 669 -15.50 -5.73 -30.04
N THR A 670 -15.39 -4.82 -31.00
CA THR A 670 -15.79 -3.41 -30.88
C THR A 670 -16.82 -3.10 -31.96
N LYS A 671 -17.59 -2.04 -31.77
CA LYS A 671 -18.58 -1.53 -32.73
C LYS A 671 -18.43 -0.02 -32.86
N SER A 672 -18.48 0.51 -34.09
CA SER A 672 -18.41 1.95 -34.32
C SER A 672 -19.43 2.74 -33.48
N ASN A 673 -18.94 3.82 -32.85
CA ASN A 673 -19.72 4.76 -32.04
C ASN A 673 -20.28 5.87 -32.95
N PRO A 674 -21.62 5.98 -33.14
CA PRO A 674 -22.23 7.00 -34.00
C PRO A 674 -22.29 8.39 -33.35
N TYR A 675 -21.80 8.53 -32.10
CA TYR A 675 -21.76 9.78 -31.35
C TYR A 675 -20.34 10.13 -30.87
N SER A 676 -19.32 9.58 -31.54
CA SER A 676 -17.92 9.86 -31.18
C SER A 676 -17.59 11.34 -31.34
N TRP A 677 -16.72 11.86 -30.46
CA TRP A 677 -16.17 13.21 -30.61
C TRP A 677 -15.29 13.35 -31.87
N THR A 678 -14.87 12.23 -32.48
CA THR A 678 -14.24 12.23 -33.81
C THR A 678 -15.15 12.73 -34.93
N GLU A 679 -16.48 12.82 -34.73
CA GLU A 679 -17.41 13.41 -35.71
C GLU A 679 -17.28 14.96 -35.82
N GLU A 680 -16.56 15.62 -34.92
CA GLU A 680 -16.42 17.09 -34.91
C GLU A 680 -14.96 17.58 -34.76
N ALA A 681 -14.02 16.73 -34.32
CA ALA A 681 -12.62 17.09 -34.07
C ALA A 681 -11.64 15.92 -34.24
N ASN A 682 -10.35 16.22 -34.33
CA ASN A 682 -9.27 15.23 -34.24
C ASN A 682 -9.01 14.93 -32.76
N MET A 683 -8.83 13.66 -32.39
CA MET A 683 -8.79 13.22 -30.99
C MET A 683 -7.47 12.53 -30.64
N ILE A 684 -6.85 12.95 -29.55
CA ILE A 684 -5.79 12.23 -28.83
C ILE A 684 -6.38 11.68 -27.53
N PHE A 685 -6.07 10.43 -27.19
CA PHE A 685 -6.31 9.83 -25.87
C PHE A 685 -4.95 9.43 -25.29
N ILE A 686 -4.59 9.93 -24.10
CA ILE A 686 -3.26 9.67 -23.51
C ILE A 686 -3.37 8.91 -22.18
N ASP A 687 -2.67 7.79 -22.06
CA ASP A 687 -2.53 7.09 -20.79
C ASP A 687 -1.50 7.81 -19.93
N GLN A 688 -1.95 8.54 -18.92
CA GLN A 688 -1.09 9.31 -18.02
C GLN A 688 -1.64 9.27 -16.59
N PRO A 689 -0.76 9.40 -15.56
CA PRO A 689 0.69 9.50 -15.65
C PRO A 689 1.37 8.13 -15.89
N ILE A 690 2.64 7.99 -15.54
CA ILE A 690 3.39 6.75 -15.74
C ILE A 690 2.80 5.61 -14.90
N GLY A 691 2.76 4.38 -15.45
CA GLY A 691 2.12 3.22 -14.82
C GLY A 691 0.63 3.02 -15.18
N VAL A 692 0.00 3.98 -15.87
CA VAL A 692 -1.42 3.91 -16.26
C VAL A 692 -1.61 3.18 -17.59
N GLY A 693 -2.57 2.26 -17.69
CA GLY A 693 -2.97 1.62 -18.94
C GLY A 693 -1.81 0.85 -19.61
N PHE A 694 -1.28 1.37 -20.72
CA PHE A 694 -0.08 0.84 -21.37
C PHE A 694 1.22 1.63 -21.10
N SER A 695 1.14 2.73 -20.34
CA SER A 695 2.27 3.57 -19.93
C SER A 695 3.11 2.90 -18.85
N HIS A 696 4.42 2.83 -19.02
CA HIS A 696 5.31 2.03 -18.17
C HIS A 696 6.71 2.65 -18.06
N ALA A 697 7.47 2.29 -17.03
CA ALA A 697 8.85 2.73 -16.84
C ALA A 697 9.78 1.61 -16.39
N SER A 698 11.03 1.66 -16.86
CA SER A 698 12.10 0.80 -16.38
C SER A 698 12.63 1.31 -15.03
N GLY A 699 12.79 0.41 -14.06
CA GLY A 699 13.41 0.73 -12.77
C GLY A 699 12.52 1.40 -11.71
N GLY A 700 11.19 1.26 -11.81
CA GLY A 700 10.27 1.66 -10.72
C GLY A 700 10.05 3.17 -10.58
N LEU A 701 10.30 3.96 -11.63
CA LEU A 701 10.06 5.40 -11.64
C LEU A 701 8.56 5.73 -11.70
N ALA A 702 7.94 5.90 -10.54
CA ALA A 702 6.56 6.39 -10.41
C ALA A 702 6.46 7.92 -10.55
N VAL A 703 5.25 8.41 -10.84
CA VAL A 703 4.86 9.83 -10.75
C VAL A 703 3.71 9.91 -9.76
N SER A 704 3.79 10.86 -8.82
CA SER A 704 2.87 11.00 -7.68
C SER A 704 2.21 12.39 -7.58
N MET A 705 2.43 13.27 -8.57
CA MET A 705 1.92 14.65 -8.57
C MET A 705 1.53 15.11 -9.99
N THR A 706 0.48 15.92 -10.09
CA THR A 706 -0.02 16.49 -11.35
C THR A 706 0.99 17.43 -12.00
N GLU A 707 1.79 18.19 -11.25
CA GLU A 707 2.81 19.08 -11.83
C GLU A 707 3.80 18.31 -12.71
N GLN A 708 4.26 17.15 -12.27
CA GLN A 708 5.18 16.31 -13.04
C GLN A 708 4.50 15.72 -14.28
N ALA A 709 3.23 15.30 -14.16
CA ALA A 709 2.44 14.86 -15.30
C ALA A 709 2.25 15.98 -16.34
N ALA A 710 2.07 17.24 -15.89
CA ALA A 710 1.92 18.40 -16.76
C ALA A 710 3.17 18.66 -17.63
N ILE A 711 4.37 18.47 -17.06
CA ILE A 711 5.64 18.60 -17.77
C ILE A 711 5.75 17.53 -18.87
N ASP A 712 5.45 16.28 -18.55
CA ASP A 712 5.57 15.15 -19.47
C ASP A 712 4.53 15.24 -20.62
N VAL A 713 3.28 15.64 -20.31
CA VAL A 713 2.23 15.88 -21.30
C VAL A 713 2.53 17.11 -22.17
N HIS A 714 3.12 18.17 -21.61
CA HIS A 714 3.59 19.31 -22.42
C HIS A 714 4.72 18.91 -23.37
N ALA A 715 5.70 18.12 -22.91
CA ALA A 715 6.79 17.64 -23.75
C ALA A 715 6.28 16.80 -24.93
N PHE A 716 5.32 15.89 -24.69
CA PHE A 716 4.59 15.20 -25.75
C PHE A 716 3.98 16.16 -26.76
N LEU A 717 3.12 17.09 -26.29
CA LEU A 717 2.38 17.99 -27.18
C LEU A 717 3.32 18.84 -28.03
N ALA A 718 4.41 19.35 -27.48
CA ALA A 718 5.40 20.11 -28.24
C ALA A 718 6.08 19.27 -29.34
N ILE A 719 6.47 18.01 -29.05
CA ILE A 719 7.01 17.10 -30.06
C ILE A 719 5.96 16.79 -31.13
N PHE A 720 4.70 16.58 -30.73
CA PHE A 720 3.59 16.30 -31.63
C PHE A 720 3.30 17.48 -32.57
N PHE A 721 3.15 18.71 -32.06
CA PHE A 721 2.90 19.91 -32.86
C PHE A 721 4.08 20.28 -33.78
N GLU A 722 5.33 19.98 -33.42
CA GLU A 722 6.47 20.14 -34.35
C GLU A 722 6.53 19.05 -35.43
N SER A 723 6.07 17.83 -35.12
CA SER A 723 6.11 16.67 -36.05
C SER A 723 4.90 16.59 -36.99
N PHE A 724 3.75 17.14 -36.59
CA PHE A 724 2.52 17.23 -37.36
C PHE A 724 2.22 18.71 -37.68
N PRO A 725 2.94 19.33 -38.65
CA PRO A 725 2.82 20.75 -38.94
C PRO A 725 1.43 21.16 -39.40
N GLU A 726 0.55 20.24 -39.82
CA GLU A 726 -0.85 20.53 -40.13
C GLU A 726 -1.66 21.05 -38.91
N PHE A 727 -1.20 20.85 -37.67
CA PHE A 727 -1.84 21.37 -36.47
C PHE A 727 -1.21 22.68 -35.94
N GLN A 728 -0.11 23.17 -36.52
CA GLN A 728 0.54 24.39 -36.03
C GLN A 728 -0.37 25.62 -36.19
N GLY A 729 -0.67 26.27 -35.07
CA GLY A 729 -1.62 27.40 -35.02
C GLY A 729 -3.10 27.01 -35.09
N ARG A 730 -3.45 25.74 -35.34
CA ARG A 730 -4.84 25.25 -35.27
C ARG A 730 -5.34 25.28 -33.81
N PRO A 731 -6.62 25.61 -33.54
CA PRO A 731 -7.18 25.51 -32.20
C PRO A 731 -6.89 24.16 -31.54
N PHE A 732 -6.41 24.24 -30.30
CA PHE A 732 -6.15 23.09 -29.44
C PHE A 732 -7.01 23.17 -28.19
N HIS A 733 -7.57 22.04 -27.78
CA HIS A 733 -8.46 21.94 -26.63
C HIS A 733 -8.01 20.81 -25.72
N LEU A 734 -8.03 21.07 -24.42
CA LEU A 734 -7.84 20.05 -23.40
C LEU A 734 -9.21 19.59 -22.91
N SER A 735 -9.39 18.28 -22.79
CA SER A 735 -10.64 17.67 -22.33
C SER A 735 -10.37 16.44 -21.45
N GLY A 736 -11.35 16.07 -20.65
CA GLY A 736 -11.22 14.99 -19.69
C GLY A 736 -12.22 15.10 -18.56
N GLU A 737 -12.21 14.11 -17.67
CA GLU A 737 -13.21 13.97 -16.62
C GLU A 737 -12.64 13.63 -15.24
N SER A 738 -13.47 13.73 -14.19
CA SER A 738 -13.12 13.23 -12.85
C SER A 738 -11.88 13.95 -12.30
N TYR A 739 -10.83 13.23 -11.90
CA TYR A 739 -9.53 13.82 -11.54
C TYR A 739 -8.87 14.65 -12.67
N GLY A 740 -9.34 14.50 -13.93
CA GLY A 740 -9.07 15.43 -15.02
C GLY A 740 -9.37 16.89 -14.67
N GLY A 741 -10.32 17.16 -13.77
CA GLY A 741 -10.55 18.49 -13.19
C GLY A 741 -9.35 19.09 -12.46
N ARG A 742 -8.34 18.29 -12.09
CA ARG A 742 -7.04 18.74 -11.54
C ARG A 742 -5.94 18.73 -12.59
N TYR A 743 -5.91 17.70 -13.44
CA TYR A 743 -4.96 17.58 -14.55
C TYR A 743 -5.06 18.75 -15.54
N LEU A 744 -6.24 19.03 -16.10
CA LEU A 744 -6.37 19.98 -17.21
C LEU A 744 -5.98 21.43 -16.86
N PRO A 745 -6.34 22.00 -15.69
CA PRO A 745 -5.90 23.34 -15.32
C PRO A 745 -4.37 23.48 -15.25
N LEU A 746 -3.66 22.46 -14.77
CA LEU A 746 -2.20 22.49 -14.67
C LEU A 746 -1.54 22.22 -16.03
N PHE A 747 -2.06 21.28 -16.82
CA PHE A 747 -1.57 21.01 -18.18
C PHE A 747 -1.72 22.26 -19.06
N ALA A 748 -2.85 22.95 -18.95
CA ALA A 748 -3.10 24.23 -19.60
C ALA A 748 -2.14 25.34 -19.13
N ALA A 749 -1.90 25.44 -17.82
CA ALA A 749 -1.01 26.44 -17.25
C ALA A 749 0.45 26.25 -17.70
N GLU A 750 0.94 25.01 -17.80
CA GLU A 750 2.30 24.73 -18.30
C GLU A 750 2.43 25.03 -19.80
N ILE A 751 1.45 24.65 -20.63
CA ILE A 751 1.41 25.05 -22.05
C ILE A 751 1.49 26.58 -22.19
N VAL A 752 0.71 27.31 -21.40
CA VAL A 752 0.72 28.79 -21.38
C VAL A 752 2.07 29.35 -20.91
N HIS A 753 2.67 28.77 -19.87
CA HIS A 753 3.96 29.19 -19.33
C HIS A 753 5.10 28.99 -20.35
N GLN A 754 5.10 27.85 -21.05
CA GLN A 754 6.12 27.53 -22.05
C GLN A 754 5.90 28.31 -23.35
N ASN A 755 4.66 28.57 -23.75
CA ASN A 755 4.32 29.55 -24.80
C ASN A 755 4.88 30.94 -24.47
N GLU A 756 4.67 31.45 -23.25
CA GLU A 756 5.26 32.72 -22.80
C GLU A 756 6.81 32.68 -22.86
N ARG A 757 7.45 31.56 -22.49
CA ARG A 757 8.91 31.37 -22.58
C ARG A 757 9.44 31.36 -24.01
N LEU A 758 8.77 30.68 -24.94
CA LEU A 758 9.11 30.65 -26.37
C LEU A 758 9.10 32.07 -26.98
N LEU A 759 8.06 32.84 -26.68
CA LEU A 759 7.91 34.23 -27.12
C LEU A 759 8.99 35.14 -26.49
N LYS A 760 9.21 35.05 -25.17
CA LYS A 760 10.25 35.82 -24.46
C LYS A 760 11.66 35.53 -24.97
N ARG A 761 11.94 34.29 -25.39
CA ARG A 761 13.22 33.87 -26.00
C ARG A 761 13.35 34.22 -27.49
N LYS A 762 12.30 34.73 -28.14
CA LYS A 762 12.22 34.95 -29.60
C LYS A 762 12.52 33.67 -30.39
N SER A 763 11.95 32.55 -29.96
CA SER A 763 12.02 31.29 -30.69
C SER A 763 11.40 31.42 -32.10
N LYS A 764 11.87 30.61 -33.05
CA LYS A 764 11.27 30.51 -34.40
C LYS A 764 10.04 29.59 -34.44
N ARG A 765 9.77 28.86 -33.36
CA ARG A 765 8.69 27.87 -33.26
C ARG A 765 7.36 28.53 -32.90
N ALA A 766 6.27 27.96 -33.41
CA ALA A 766 4.92 28.42 -33.10
C ALA A 766 4.52 28.03 -31.67
N PRO A 767 3.93 28.94 -30.88
CA PRO A 767 3.22 28.58 -29.65
C PRO A 767 2.06 27.61 -29.93
N ILE A 768 1.76 26.71 -28.98
CA ILE A 768 0.57 25.85 -29.05
C ILE A 768 -0.67 26.72 -28.85
N ASN A 769 -1.59 26.72 -29.81
CA ASN A 769 -2.80 27.56 -29.79
C ASN A 769 -3.91 26.96 -28.90
N LEU A 770 -3.65 26.90 -27.60
CA LEU A 770 -4.61 26.45 -26.60
C LEU A 770 -5.80 27.43 -26.52
N GLN A 771 -7.00 26.95 -26.86
CA GLN A 771 -8.22 27.75 -26.96
C GLN A 771 -9.23 27.46 -25.84
N SER A 772 -9.28 26.22 -25.31
CA SER A 772 -10.17 25.92 -24.17
C SER A 772 -9.82 24.67 -23.36
N LEU A 773 -10.42 24.60 -22.17
CA LEU A 773 -10.58 23.38 -21.35
C LEU A 773 -12.06 22.94 -21.37
N LEU A 774 -12.30 21.62 -21.43
CA LEU A 774 -13.60 20.97 -21.26
C LEU A 774 -13.50 19.93 -20.13
N ILE A 775 -13.94 20.28 -18.93
CA ILE A 775 -13.88 19.42 -17.75
C ILE A 775 -15.26 18.81 -17.52
N GLY A 776 -15.37 17.50 -17.70
CA GLY A 776 -16.55 16.71 -17.32
C GLY A 776 -16.47 16.31 -15.86
N ASN A 777 -17.56 16.48 -15.10
CA ASN A 777 -17.76 15.83 -13.80
C ASN A 777 -16.49 15.87 -12.90
N GLY A 778 -15.93 17.07 -12.73
CA GLY A 778 -14.53 17.25 -12.33
C GLY A 778 -14.27 17.43 -10.84
N VAL A 779 -13.08 17.02 -10.38
CA VAL A 779 -12.53 17.27 -9.03
C VAL A 779 -11.78 18.61 -8.98
N THR A 780 -12.38 19.70 -9.47
CA THR A 780 -11.76 21.04 -9.50
C THR A 780 -11.67 21.71 -8.11
N ASP A 781 -12.55 21.36 -7.17
CA ASP A 781 -12.48 21.78 -5.77
C ASP A 781 -13.06 20.68 -4.88
N MET A 782 -12.17 19.88 -4.26
CA MET A 782 -12.56 18.74 -3.44
C MET A 782 -13.37 19.16 -2.20
N LEU A 783 -13.18 20.36 -1.65
CA LEU A 783 -13.89 20.78 -0.44
C LEU A 783 -15.32 21.25 -0.78
N ALA A 784 -15.50 21.89 -1.94
CA ALA A 784 -16.84 22.18 -2.47
C ALA A 784 -17.63 20.89 -2.77
N LEU A 785 -16.97 19.88 -3.33
CA LEU A 785 -17.55 18.56 -3.54
C LEU A 785 -17.89 17.89 -2.20
N LEU A 786 -17.01 17.94 -1.20
CA LEU A 786 -17.23 17.28 0.09
C LEU A 786 -18.47 17.80 0.84
N SER A 787 -18.70 19.11 0.87
CA SER A 787 -19.94 19.66 1.44
C SER A 787 -21.19 19.25 0.65
N SER A 788 -21.07 19.13 -0.68
CA SER A 788 -22.20 18.88 -1.59
C SER A 788 -22.86 17.51 -1.48
N PHE A 789 -22.21 16.53 -0.83
CA PHE A 789 -22.79 15.19 -0.64
C PHE A 789 -24.12 15.24 0.15
N TYR A 790 -24.29 16.22 1.04
CA TYR A 790 -25.57 16.45 1.73
C TYR A 790 -26.68 16.84 0.74
N GLN A 791 -26.43 17.79 -0.16
CA GLN A 791 -27.40 18.22 -1.17
C GLN A 791 -27.81 17.04 -2.06
N GLN A 792 -26.81 16.28 -2.54
CA GLN A 792 -26.99 15.17 -3.48
C GLN A 792 -27.70 13.95 -2.86
N THR A 793 -27.49 13.65 -1.57
CA THR A 793 -28.13 12.49 -0.90
C THR A 793 -29.43 12.80 -0.16
N CYS A 794 -29.59 14.02 0.34
CA CYS A 794 -30.61 14.35 1.34
C CYS A 794 -31.61 15.44 0.94
N THR A 795 -31.53 15.99 -0.28
CA THR A 795 -32.53 16.92 -0.80
C THR A 795 -33.25 16.35 -2.03
N SER A 796 -34.20 17.11 -2.58
CA SER A 796 -34.78 16.81 -3.90
C SER A 796 -34.00 17.44 -5.07
N ASP A 797 -33.03 18.31 -4.79
CA ASP A 797 -32.14 18.91 -5.78
C ASP A 797 -30.91 18.02 -5.96
N ASN A 798 -31.13 16.88 -6.60
CA ASN A 798 -30.13 15.83 -6.80
C ASN A 798 -30.33 15.03 -8.10
N GLY A 799 -30.88 15.67 -9.13
CA GLY A 799 -31.21 15.05 -10.43
C GLY A 799 -32.38 14.05 -10.41
N ILE A 800 -32.65 13.35 -9.30
CA ILE A 800 -33.73 12.35 -9.16
C ILE A 800 -35.02 12.90 -8.53
N GLY A 801 -34.98 14.11 -7.96
CA GLY A 801 -36.17 14.80 -7.45
C GLY A 801 -36.63 14.37 -6.05
N ARG A 802 -35.81 13.61 -5.31
CA ARG A 802 -36.13 13.12 -3.95
C ARG A 802 -34.87 12.76 -3.15
N PRO A 803 -34.89 12.87 -1.80
CA PRO A 803 -33.84 12.32 -0.97
C PRO A 803 -33.64 10.82 -1.22
N VAL A 804 -32.39 10.37 -1.12
CA VAL A 804 -31.98 8.96 -1.22
C VAL A 804 -31.90 8.32 0.15
N PHE A 805 -31.51 9.09 1.17
CA PHE A 805 -31.41 8.63 2.55
C PHE A 805 -32.66 8.87 3.38
N GLY A 806 -32.72 8.19 4.53
CA GLY A 806 -33.74 8.40 5.55
C GLY A 806 -33.60 9.75 6.25
N VAL A 807 -34.71 10.23 6.84
CA VAL A 807 -34.75 11.49 7.58
C VAL A 807 -33.74 11.53 8.74
N LYS A 808 -33.43 10.37 9.35
CA LYS A 808 -32.43 10.27 10.42
C LYS A 808 -31.03 10.61 9.89
N GLU A 809 -30.56 9.83 8.92
CA GLU A 809 -29.24 10.02 8.31
C GLU A 809 -29.07 11.45 7.76
N CYS A 810 -30.13 12.02 7.16
CA CYS A 810 -30.11 13.39 6.67
C CYS A 810 -30.05 14.47 7.76
N VAL A 811 -30.70 14.27 8.91
CA VAL A 811 -30.59 15.20 10.06
C VAL A 811 -29.20 15.14 10.68
N GLU A 812 -28.55 13.96 10.68
CA GLU A 812 -27.17 13.78 11.14
C GLU A 812 -26.19 14.51 10.20
N MET A 813 -26.29 14.30 8.88
CA MET A 813 -25.47 15.01 7.89
C MET A 813 -25.69 16.54 7.88
N GLN A 814 -26.93 17.01 8.08
CA GLN A 814 -27.26 18.44 8.12
C GLN A 814 -26.61 19.18 9.30
N GLN A 815 -26.39 18.50 10.42
CA GLN A 815 -25.71 19.07 11.58
C GLN A 815 -24.21 19.29 11.31
N GLU A 816 -23.58 18.35 10.59
CA GLU A 816 -22.14 18.40 10.32
C GLU A 816 -21.76 19.23 9.08
N VAL A 817 -22.61 19.34 8.05
CA VAL A 817 -22.24 20.08 6.81
C VAL A 817 -21.85 21.55 7.08
N ASN A 818 -22.60 22.25 7.94
CA ASN A 818 -22.30 23.64 8.32
C ASN A 818 -20.99 23.78 9.10
N ARG A 819 -20.64 22.77 9.92
CA ARG A 819 -19.36 22.71 10.63
C ARG A 819 -18.23 22.45 9.65
N CYS A 820 -18.45 21.56 8.70
CA CYS A 820 -17.49 21.19 7.66
C CYS A 820 -17.16 22.36 6.73
N ASP A 821 -18.17 23.01 6.14
CA ASP A 821 -17.98 24.22 5.32
C ASP A 821 -17.13 25.25 6.05
N LYS A 822 -17.49 25.56 7.30
CA LYS A 822 -16.78 26.54 8.11
C LYS A 822 -15.34 26.12 8.42
N TRP A 823 -15.14 24.90 8.92
CA TRP A 823 -13.82 24.43 9.35
C TRP A 823 -12.87 24.36 8.15
N LEU A 824 -13.31 23.74 7.04
CA LEU A 824 -12.54 23.63 5.80
C LEU A 824 -12.20 25.01 5.22
N GLN A 825 -13.08 26.00 5.29
CA GLN A 825 -12.77 27.38 4.92
C GLN A 825 -11.64 27.95 5.80
N GLU A 826 -11.80 27.91 7.13
CA GLU A 826 -10.84 28.49 8.09
C GLU A 826 -9.43 27.88 7.99
N VAL A 827 -9.31 26.55 7.81
CA VAL A 827 -8.00 25.86 7.86
C VAL A 827 -7.39 25.54 6.50
N CYS A 828 -8.18 25.27 5.45
CA CYS A 828 -7.66 24.96 4.11
C CYS A 828 -7.51 26.19 3.21
N ARG A 829 -8.26 27.28 3.45
CA ARG A 829 -8.25 28.48 2.57
C ARG A 829 -7.75 29.72 3.27
N ASP A 830 -8.39 30.11 4.38
CA ASP A 830 -8.15 31.42 4.99
C ASP A 830 -6.79 31.50 5.71
N SER A 831 -6.27 30.36 6.17
CA SER A 831 -4.98 30.27 6.87
C SER A 831 -3.99 29.22 6.35
N ILE A 832 -4.39 28.42 5.35
CA ILE A 832 -3.62 27.33 4.69
C ILE A 832 -2.67 26.58 5.64
N LYS A 833 -3.27 25.85 6.58
CA LYS A 833 -2.55 25.01 7.53
C LYS A 833 -2.74 23.54 7.17
N GLN A 834 -1.84 22.99 6.38
CA GLN A 834 -2.01 21.64 5.80
C GLN A 834 -2.38 20.54 6.84
N PRO A 835 -1.78 20.46 8.05
CA PRO A 835 -2.18 19.44 9.03
C PRO A 835 -3.59 19.65 9.61
N ASP A 836 -4.00 20.89 9.87
CA ASP A 836 -5.36 21.21 10.33
C ASP A 836 -6.37 20.91 9.19
N CYS A 837 -6.01 21.23 7.95
CA CYS A 837 -6.83 20.98 6.75
C CYS A 837 -7.09 19.48 6.53
N ARG A 838 -6.05 18.64 6.65
CA ARG A 838 -6.15 17.18 6.63
C ARG A 838 -7.12 16.63 7.66
N LEU A 839 -7.02 17.09 8.91
CA LEU A 839 -7.94 16.68 9.98
C LEU A 839 -9.38 17.08 9.66
N ALA A 840 -9.60 18.32 9.23
CA ALA A 840 -10.92 18.81 8.84
C ALA A 840 -11.50 18.02 7.65
N TYR A 841 -10.68 17.71 6.64
CA TYR A 841 -11.07 16.91 5.48
C TYR A 841 -11.47 15.48 5.88
N SER A 842 -10.62 14.78 6.64
CA SER A 842 -10.88 13.41 7.09
C SER A 842 -12.16 13.33 7.94
N TYR A 843 -12.33 14.26 8.88
CA TYR A 843 -13.56 14.38 9.66
C TYR A 843 -14.80 14.55 8.77
N CYS A 844 -14.73 15.44 7.79
CA CYS A 844 -15.85 15.74 6.91
C CYS A 844 -16.13 14.62 5.89
N TRP A 845 -15.11 13.87 5.47
CA TRP A 845 -15.29 12.64 4.70
C TRP A 845 -16.06 11.60 5.51
N GLU A 846 -15.67 11.36 6.76
CA GLU A 846 -16.35 10.44 7.66
C GLU A 846 -17.84 10.81 7.89
N LYS A 847 -18.16 12.10 8.02
CA LYS A 847 -19.53 12.56 8.29
C LYS A 847 -20.42 12.75 7.06
N LEU A 848 -19.85 13.13 5.91
CA LEU A 848 -20.62 13.52 4.73
C LEU A 848 -20.51 12.54 3.56
N ARG A 849 -19.39 11.80 3.45
CA ARG A 849 -19.13 10.88 2.33
C ARG A 849 -19.29 9.42 2.71
N THR A 850 -18.69 8.95 3.81
CA THR A 850 -18.77 7.54 4.23
C THR A 850 -20.22 6.98 4.33
N PRO A 851 -21.27 7.73 4.73
CA PRO A 851 -22.65 7.25 4.67
C PRO A 851 -23.13 6.84 3.26
N PHE A 852 -22.59 7.45 2.21
CA PHE A 852 -22.88 7.10 0.81
C PHE A 852 -22.19 5.81 0.39
N ASP A 853 -20.90 5.67 0.69
CA ASP A 853 -20.17 4.42 0.42
C ASP A 853 -20.80 3.24 1.20
N CYS A 854 -21.35 3.52 2.39
CA CYS A 854 -22.13 2.56 3.18
C CYS A 854 -23.45 2.10 2.57
N ALA A 855 -24.00 2.80 1.58
CA ALA A 855 -25.33 2.52 1.02
C ALA A 855 -25.32 1.58 -0.20
N GLY A 856 -24.14 1.25 -0.76
CA GLY A 856 -24.01 0.39 -1.96
C GLY A 856 -24.54 1.02 -3.26
N ILE A 857 -24.89 2.31 -3.21
CA ILE A 857 -25.28 3.11 -4.37
C ILE A 857 -24.04 3.29 -5.26
N ASN A 858 -24.23 3.36 -6.58
CA ASN A 858 -23.13 3.60 -7.50
C ASN A 858 -22.60 5.04 -7.34
N PRO A 859 -21.29 5.24 -7.01
CA PRO A 859 -20.71 6.57 -6.89
C PRO A 859 -20.72 7.35 -8.21
N GLN A 860 -20.86 6.66 -9.35
CA GLN A 860 -20.89 7.26 -10.68
C GLN A 860 -22.31 7.47 -11.25
N ASP A 861 -23.37 7.00 -10.57
CA ASP A 861 -24.78 7.31 -10.89
C ASP A 861 -25.69 6.94 -9.71
N ILE A 862 -26.29 7.95 -9.09
CA ILE A 862 -27.13 7.83 -7.90
C ILE A 862 -28.44 7.02 -8.11
N THR A 863 -28.79 6.68 -9.35
CA THR A 863 -29.91 5.79 -9.70
C THR A 863 -29.54 4.30 -9.77
N LYS A 864 -28.24 3.98 -9.80
CA LYS A 864 -27.69 2.62 -9.95
C LYS A 864 -27.16 2.10 -8.60
N TYR A 865 -27.06 0.78 -8.44
CA TYR A 865 -26.40 0.12 -7.30
C TYR A 865 -25.23 -0.72 -7.82
N CYS A 866 -24.13 -0.85 -7.07
CA CYS A 866 -23.01 -1.72 -7.45
C CYS A 866 -23.12 -3.08 -6.76
N THR A 867 -23.26 -4.15 -7.55
CA THR A 867 -23.57 -5.50 -7.04
C THR A 867 -22.39 -6.26 -6.45
N THR A 868 -21.17 -5.72 -6.56
CA THR A 868 -19.93 -6.33 -6.06
C THR A 868 -19.00 -5.25 -5.51
N MET A 869 -18.67 -5.34 -4.22
CA MET A 869 -17.68 -4.50 -3.51
C MET A 869 -16.23 -5.03 -3.66
N ASN A 870 -15.93 -5.68 -4.78
CA ASN A 870 -14.55 -5.87 -5.24
C ASN A 870 -14.29 -4.77 -6.30
N GLU A 871 -13.07 -4.26 -6.38
CA GLU A 871 -12.78 -3.03 -7.12
C GLU A 871 -13.14 -3.06 -8.64
N ASP A 872 -13.19 -1.86 -9.25
CA ASP A 872 -13.39 -1.54 -10.69
C ASP A 872 -14.78 -1.68 -11.35
N LEU A 873 -15.78 -2.37 -10.77
CA LEU A 873 -16.94 -2.86 -11.56
C LEU A 873 -18.35 -2.39 -11.17
N CYS A 874 -18.53 -1.08 -11.07
CA CYS A 874 -19.85 -0.44 -11.11
C CYS A 874 -20.49 -0.35 -12.52
N TYR A 875 -19.71 -0.57 -13.59
CA TYR A 875 -20.19 -0.73 -14.97
C TYR A 875 -19.60 -2.00 -15.62
N PRO A 876 -20.39 -2.91 -16.20
CA PRO A 876 -19.87 -4.14 -16.81
C PRO A 876 -19.02 -3.90 -18.08
N GLN A 877 -19.18 -2.74 -18.73
CA GLN A 877 -18.39 -2.28 -19.88
C GLN A 877 -16.88 -2.35 -19.61
N THR A 878 -16.45 -2.04 -18.38
CA THR A 878 -15.05 -2.09 -17.96
C THR A 878 -14.44 -3.48 -18.14
N LEU A 879 -15.17 -4.57 -17.81
CA LEU A 879 -14.71 -5.95 -18.06
C LEU A 879 -14.52 -6.22 -19.55
N TRP A 880 -15.36 -5.65 -20.41
CA TRP A 880 -15.32 -5.87 -21.85
C TRP A 880 -14.08 -5.19 -22.45
N THR A 881 -13.80 -3.96 -22.02
CA THR A 881 -12.59 -3.21 -22.35
C THR A 881 -11.32 -3.90 -21.85
N THR A 882 -11.27 -4.33 -20.60
CA THR A 882 -10.11 -5.07 -20.04
C THR A 882 -9.85 -6.38 -20.79
N ARG A 883 -10.89 -7.13 -21.17
CA ARG A 883 -10.74 -8.36 -21.96
C ARG A 883 -10.26 -8.09 -23.38
N TYR A 884 -10.79 -7.05 -24.03
CA TYR A 884 -10.43 -6.68 -25.40
C TYR A 884 -8.97 -6.18 -25.49
N LEU A 885 -8.56 -5.30 -24.57
CA LEU A 885 -7.20 -4.72 -24.58
C LEU A 885 -6.11 -5.71 -24.16
N ASN A 886 -6.43 -6.74 -23.39
CA ASN A 886 -5.48 -7.80 -23.07
C ASN A 886 -5.32 -8.86 -24.18
N GLN A 887 -6.02 -8.78 -25.31
CA GLN A 887 -5.88 -9.79 -26.36
C GLN A 887 -4.53 -9.68 -27.07
N PRO A 888 -3.82 -10.81 -27.30
CA PRO A 888 -2.51 -10.79 -27.96
C PRO A 888 -2.51 -10.16 -29.36
N TRP A 889 -3.64 -10.21 -30.09
CA TRP A 889 -3.75 -9.56 -31.40
C TRP A 889 -3.99 -8.04 -31.27
N VAL A 890 -4.77 -7.59 -30.28
CA VAL A 890 -5.00 -6.16 -30.00
C VAL A 890 -3.69 -5.51 -29.56
N ARG A 891 -3.01 -6.05 -28.53
CA ARG A 891 -1.71 -5.54 -28.06
C ARG A 891 -0.69 -5.39 -29.20
N ARG A 892 -0.54 -6.41 -30.06
CA ARG A 892 0.34 -6.35 -31.25
C ARG A 892 -0.11 -5.33 -32.30
N LYS A 893 -1.41 -5.17 -32.55
CA LYS A 893 -1.94 -4.20 -33.52
C LYS A 893 -1.77 -2.76 -33.04
N LEU A 894 -1.94 -2.53 -31.74
CA LEU A 894 -1.66 -1.26 -31.05
C LEU A 894 -0.16 -0.96 -30.91
N GLY A 895 0.71 -1.97 -31.03
CA GLY A 895 2.15 -1.83 -30.84
C GLY A 895 2.59 -1.70 -29.37
N VAL A 896 1.78 -2.22 -28.44
CA VAL A 896 2.11 -2.22 -27.00
C VAL A 896 3.41 -2.98 -26.77
N ASP A 897 4.36 -2.36 -26.05
CA ASP A 897 5.67 -2.95 -25.76
C ASP A 897 5.53 -4.23 -24.90
N ASP A 898 6.40 -5.22 -25.12
CA ASP A 898 6.40 -6.48 -24.35
C ASP A 898 6.70 -6.26 -22.84
N ALA A 899 7.28 -5.12 -22.48
CA ALA A 899 7.54 -4.71 -21.10
C ALA A 899 6.33 -4.09 -20.38
N ALA A 900 5.26 -3.72 -21.10
CA ALA A 900 4.05 -3.18 -20.48
C ALA A 900 3.23 -4.30 -19.82
N ALA A 901 2.75 -4.06 -18.60
CA ALA A 901 1.92 -5.00 -17.85
C ALA A 901 0.63 -5.40 -18.60
N PRO A 902 -0.09 -6.46 -18.16
CA PRO A 902 -1.49 -6.66 -18.54
C PRO A 902 -2.30 -5.38 -18.30
N PHE A 903 -3.19 -5.04 -19.23
CA PHE A 903 -3.99 -3.82 -19.14
C PHE A 903 -4.92 -3.89 -17.92
N SER A 904 -4.90 -2.83 -17.11
CA SER A 904 -5.86 -2.55 -16.05
C SER A 904 -6.61 -1.24 -16.35
N PRO A 905 -7.92 -1.12 -16.05
CA PRO A 905 -8.67 0.13 -16.18
C PRO A 905 -8.03 1.29 -15.40
N CYS A 906 -7.57 1.01 -14.18
CA CYS A 906 -6.88 1.94 -13.31
C CYS A 906 -5.67 1.26 -12.64
N ALA A 907 -4.64 2.04 -12.35
CA ALA A 907 -3.43 1.60 -11.65
C ALA A 907 -3.51 2.01 -10.18
N ILE A 908 -3.77 1.05 -9.29
CA ILE A 908 -3.92 1.31 -7.84
C ILE A 908 -2.64 1.91 -7.24
N ASP A 909 -1.46 1.44 -7.66
CA ASP A 909 -0.17 1.99 -7.23
C ASP A 909 -0.04 3.50 -7.54
N VAL A 910 -0.62 3.96 -8.66
CA VAL A 910 -0.64 5.38 -9.06
C VAL A 910 -1.68 6.15 -8.23
N LEU A 911 -2.86 5.57 -8.02
CA LEU A 911 -3.90 6.14 -7.16
C LEU A 911 -3.36 6.38 -5.74
N ASP A 912 -2.72 5.37 -5.15
CA ASP A 912 -2.17 5.44 -3.80
C ASP A 912 -0.91 6.32 -3.71
N ALA A 913 -0.10 6.41 -4.78
CA ALA A 913 0.99 7.39 -4.85
C ALA A 913 0.50 8.85 -4.87
N PHE A 914 -0.62 9.15 -5.53
CA PHE A 914 -1.25 10.48 -5.50
C PHE A 914 -2.04 10.73 -4.20
N ARG A 915 -2.63 9.69 -3.58
CA ARG A 915 -3.18 9.81 -2.22
C ARG A 915 -2.09 10.16 -1.22
N ALA A 916 -0.91 9.54 -1.35
CA ALA A 916 0.27 9.79 -0.54
C ALA A 916 0.89 11.20 -0.70
N THR A 917 0.44 12.03 -1.64
CA THR A 917 0.83 13.45 -1.78
C THR A 917 -0.28 14.44 -1.41
N GLU A 918 -1.50 13.98 -1.10
CA GLU A 918 -2.66 14.80 -0.71
C GLU A 918 -3.02 15.96 -1.66
N GLU A 919 -2.43 15.98 -2.87
CA GLU A 919 -2.55 17.14 -3.76
C GLU A 919 -4.01 17.44 -4.12
N ILE A 920 -4.92 16.48 -3.92
CA ILE A 920 -6.39 16.62 -4.01
C ILE A 920 -6.97 17.75 -3.12
N LEU A 921 -6.32 18.09 -1.99
CA LEU A 921 -6.74 19.17 -1.08
C LEU A 921 -6.31 20.56 -1.57
N GLU A 922 -5.35 20.63 -2.51
CA GLU A 922 -4.81 21.91 -2.97
C GLU A 922 -5.79 22.68 -3.87
N PRO A 923 -5.71 24.02 -3.92
CA PRO A 923 -6.64 24.84 -4.70
C PRO A 923 -6.24 25.00 -6.17
N THR A 924 -6.23 23.92 -6.95
CA THR A 924 -5.88 23.95 -8.40
C THR A 924 -6.83 24.80 -9.26
N PHE A 925 -8.01 25.15 -8.75
CA PHE A 925 -8.93 26.09 -9.40
C PHE A 925 -8.33 27.49 -9.63
N TYR A 926 -7.28 27.91 -8.90
CA TYR A 926 -6.57 29.17 -9.19
C TYR A 926 -5.92 29.19 -10.58
N HIS A 927 -5.62 28.02 -11.16
CA HIS A 927 -5.14 27.95 -12.54
C HIS A 927 -6.26 28.31 -13.54
N LEU A 928 -7.53 28.00 -13.24
CA LEU A 928 -8.69 28.42 -14.06
C LEU A 928 -8.79 29.96 -14.13
N THR A 929 -8.59 30.66 -13.01
CA THR A 929 -8.47 32.13 -13.01
C THR A 929 -7.36 32.59 -13.96
N GLY A 930 -6.15 32.04 -13.81
CA GLY A 930 -4.99 32.42 -14.64
C GLY A 930 -5.15 32.12 -16.13
N LEU A 931 -6.07 31.23 -16.50
CA LEU A 931 -6.43 30.86 -17.86
C LEU A 931 -7.54 31.75 -18.44
N LEU A 932 -8.59 32.05 -17.66
CA LEU A 932 -9.68 32.95 -18.05
C LEU A 932 -9.16 34.38 -18.29
N GLU A 933 -8.28 34.89 -17.43
CA GLU A 933 -7.61 36.19 -17.64
C GLU A 933 -6.75 36.22 -18.91
N ARG A 934 -6.29 35.05 -19.39
CA ARG A 934 -5.55 34.87 -20.65
C ARG A 934 -6.45 34.50 -21.83
N ARG A 935 -7.78 34.58 -21.66
CA ARG A 935 -8.80 34.30 -22.69
C ARG A 935 -8.86 32.84 -23.18
N VAL A 936 -8.29 31.91 -22.42
CA VAL A 936 -8.55 30.47 -22.61
C VAL A 936 -9.93 30.16 -22.04
N ARG A 937 -10.85 29.65 -22.87
CA ARG A 937 -12.23 29.37 -22.45
C ARG A 937 -12.28 28.15 -21.53
N VAL A 938 -13.23 28.11 -20.60
CA VAL A 938 -13.44 26.97 -19.69
C VAL A 938 -14.90 26.55 -19.76
N LEU A 939 -15.15 25.29 -20.14
CA LEU A 939 -16.42 24.61 -20.00
C LEU A 939 -16.33 23.60 -18.87
N ILE A 940 -17.13 23.78 -17.81
CA ILE A 940 -17.40 22.75 -16.81
C ILE A 940 -18.76 22.14 -17.16
N TYR A 941 -18.80 20.85 -17.48
CA TYR A 941 -20.05 20.13 -17.75
C TYR A 941 -20.23 18.99 -16.75
N VAL A 942 -21.45 18.77 -16.26
CA VAL A 942 -21.73 17.85 -15.14
C VAL A 942 -23.03 17.09 -15.35
N GLY A 943 -23.02 15.77 -15.16
CA GLY A 943 -24.23 14.96 -15.16
C GLY A 943 -24.99 15.08 -13.83
N LYS A 944 -26.29 15.43 -13.88
CA LYS A 944 -27.09 15.66 -12.64
C LYS A 944 -27.30 14.41 -11.76
N LEU A 945 -26.94 13.21 -12.24
CA LEU A 945 -27.00 11.95 -11.47
C LEU A 945 -25.67 11.55 -10.84
N ASP A 946 -24.57 12.27 -11.09
CA ASP A 946 -23.25 11.93 -10.53
C ASP A 946 -23.22 12.14 -9.01
N SER A 947 -22.82 11.10 -8.29
CA SER A 947 -22.70 11.09 -6.83
C SER A 947 -21.31 11.51 -6.35
N ILE A 948 -20.24 11.23 -7.11
CA ILE A 948 -18.85 11.43 -6.68
C ILE A 948 -18.31 12.81 -7.06
N CYS A 949 -18.69 13.35 -8.21
CA CYS A 949 -18.28 14.67 -8.68
C CYS A 949 -19.50 15.55 -8.99
N THR A 950 -20.32 15.74 -7.96
CA THR A 950 -21.65 16.35 -8.00
C THR A 950 -21.73 17.67 -8.78
N TYR A 951 -22.91 17.95 -9.33
CA TYR A 951 -23.16 19.21 -10.02
C TYR A 951 -23.18 20.40 -9.07
N GLN A 952 -23.72 20.23 -7.85
CA GLN A 952 -23.86 21.27 -6.84
C GLN A 952 -22.48 21.73 -6.33
N GLY A 953 -21.54 20.82 -6.09
CA GLY A 953 -20.18 21.16 -5.66
C GLY A 953 -19.39 21.88 -6.75
N ASN A 954 -19.53 21.43 -8.01
CA ASN A 954 -19.00 22.12 -9.18
C ASN A 954 -19.60 23.53 -9.35
N TYR A 955 -20.93 23.68 -9.20
CA TYR A 955 -21.58 24.99 -9.28
C TYR A 955 -21.13 25.95 -8.18
N ALA A 956 -21.01 25.44 -6.94
CA ALA A 956 -20.61 26.22 -5.77
C ALA A 956 -19.20 26.82 -5.93
N LEU A 957 -18.24 26.05 -6.48
CA LEU A 957 -16.93 26.58 -6.86
C LEU A 957 -17.05 27.77 -7.80
N LEU A 958 -17.83 27.64 -8.89
CA LEU A 958 -17.88 28.67 -9.93
C LEU A 958 -18.60 29.96 -9.52
N GLN A 959 -19.34 29.98 -8.40
CA GLN A 959 -19.87 31.24 -7.83
C GLN A 959 -18.79 32.01 -7.07
N ARG A 960 -17.81 31.31 -6.49
CA ARG A 960 -16.73 31.89 -5.67
C ARG A 960 -15.35 31.94 -6.35
N LEU A 961 -15.24 31.46 -7.59
CA LEU A 961 -14.00 31.55 -8.37
C LEU A 961 -13.67 33.03 -8.60
N GLU A 962 -12.53 33.48 -8.10
CA GLU A 962 -12.07 34.86 -8.24
C GLU A 962 -11.49 35.09 -9.64
N TRP A 963 -12.13 35.94 -10.45
CA TRP A 963 -11.64 36.39 -11.76
C TRP A 963 -12.41 37.65 -12.21
N SER A 964 -11.92 38.35 -13.24
CA SER A 964 -12.50 39.62 -13.71
C SER A 964 -13.98 39.56 -14.13
N GLY A 965 -14.49 38.37 -14.48
CA GLY A 965 -15.89 38.13 -14.80
C GLY A 965 -16.77 37.62 -13.65
N GLN A 966 -16.23 37.41 -12.45
CA GLN A 966 -16.92 36.72 -11.34
C GLN A 966 -18.30 37.31 -11.03
N GLU A 967 -18.41 38.61 -10.75
CA GLU A 967 -19.69 39.25 -10.38
C GLU A 967 -20.76 39.05 -11.46
N ASN A 968 -20.38 39.14 -12.73
CA ASN A 968 -21.28 39.01 -13.88
C ASN A 968 -21.66 37.56 -14.18
N PHE A 969 -20.79 36.59 -13.87
CA PHE A 969 -21.11 35.16 -13.94
C PHE A 969 -22.03 34.74 -12.77
N ALA A 970 -21.76 35.23 -11.56
CA ALA A 970 -22.58 34.98 -10.38
C ALA A 970 -23.99 35.59 -10.53
N ALA A 971 -24.09 36.83 -11.04
CA ALA A 971 -25.36 37.53 -11.27
C ALA A 971 -26.21 36.96 -12.44
N LYS A 972 -25.69 35.98 -13.20
CA LYS A 972 -26.48 35.25 -14.18
C LYS A 972 -27.21 34.06 -13.54
N GLU A 973 -28.50 33.97 -13.83
CA GLU A 973 -29.32 32.79 -13.58
C GLU A 973 -28.96 31.65 -14.57
N LEU A 974 -29.28 30.42 -14.18
CA LEU A 974 -29.29 29.28 -15.10
C LEU A 974 -30.49 29.40 -16.06
N HIS A 975 -30.33 28.91 -17.28
CA HIS A 975 -31.41 28.84 -18.27
C HIS A 975 -31.45 27.47 -18.95
N GLU A 976 -32.61 27.11 -19.49
CA GLU A 976 -32.85 25.84 -20.19
C GLU A 976 -31.88 25.64 -21.36
N TRP A 977 -31.12 24.55 -21.33
CA TRP A 977 -30.30 24.10 -22.45
C TRP A 977 -31.10 23.12 -23.32
N LEU A 978 -31.40 23.54 -24.56
CA LEU A 978 -32.26 22.81 -25.48
C LEU A 978 -31.45 22.09 -26.56
N LEU A 979 -31.83 20.84 -26.83
CA LEU A 979 -31.28 20.03 -27.90
C LEU A 979 -31.88 20.43 -29.26
N PRO A 980 -31.31 20.00 -30.41
CA PRO A 980 -31.83 20.34 -31.75
C PRO A 980 -33.29 19.95 -31.99
N THR A 981 -33.80 19.00 -31.19
CA THR A 981 -35.17 18.50 -31.15
C THR A 981 -36.16 19.40 -30.40
N GLY A 982 -35.68 20.42 -29.68
CA GLY A 982 -36.45 21.18 -28.69
C GLY A 982 -36.63 20.46 -27.35
N GLU A 983 -35.95 19.33 -27.14
CA GLU A 983 -35.94 18.60 -25.86
C GLU A 983 -35.04 19.30 -24.84
N LEU A 984 -35.49 19.39 -23.58
CA LEU A 984 -34.71 19.95 -22.47
C LEU A 984 -33.58 18.99 -22.04
N GLY A 985 -32.39 19.20 -22.60
CA GLY A 985 -31.19 18.42 -22.31
C GLY A 985 -30.51 18.81 -21.00
N GLY A 986 -30.65 20.05 -20.55
CA GLY A 986 -29.87 20.57 -19.44
C GLY A 986 -30.27 21.95 -18.92
N GLU A 987 -29.43 22.49 -18.05
CA GLU A 987 -29.50 23.85 -17.51
C GLU A 987 -28.09 24.46 -17.56
N MET A 988 -27.93 25.70 -18.02
CA MET A 988 -26.59 26.28 -18.21
C MET A 988 -26.48 27.77 -17.87
N LYS A 989 -25.25 28.26 -17.67
CA LYS A 989 -24.92 29.69 -17.76
C LYS A 989 -23.50 29.94 -18.26
N SER A 990 -23.31 31.10 -18.89
CA SER A 990 -22.05 31.50 -19.52
C SER A 990 -21.78 33.00 -19.36
N TYR A 991 -20.52 33.37 -19.10
CA TYR A 991 -20.02 34.74 -19.13
C TYR A 991 -18.53 34.76 -19.51
N ASP A 992 -18.14 35.70 -20.38
CA ASP A 992 -16.78 36.06 -20.81
C ASP A 992 -15.69 34.94 -20.85
N GLY A 993 -16.07 33.76 -21.33
CA GLY A 993 -15.18 32.61 -21.51
C GLY A 993 -15.41 31.44 -20.54
N LEU A 994 -16.03 31.67 -19.38
CA LEU A 994 -16.45 30.63 -18.45
C LEU A 994 -17.88 30.17 -18.75
N THR A 995 -18.09 28.86 -18.88
CA THR A 995 -19.42 28.25 -19.07
C THR A 995 -19.60 27.05 -18.16
N TYR A 996 -20.80 26.92 -17.62
CA TYR A 996 -21.24 25.81 -16.79
C TYR A 996 -22.51 25.20 -17.38
N LEU A 997 -22.57 23.88 -17.48
CA LEU A 997 -23.66 23.12 -18.09
C LEU A 997 -23.99 21.85 -17.28
N GLU A 998 -25.23 21.75 -16.80
CA GLU A 998 -25.78 20.57 -16.15
C GLU A 998 -26.56 19.72 -17.15
N ILE A 999 -26.25 18.43 -17.26
CA ILE A 999 -26.84 17.52 -18.24
C ILE A 999 -27.81 16.56 -17.53
N ARG A 1000 -29.08 16.58 -17.96
CA ARG A 1000 -30.19 15.88 -17.29
C ARG A 1000 -30.16 14.39 -17.60
N GLY A 1001 -30.03 13.58 -16.55
CA GLY A 1001 -30.04 12.12 -16.65
C GLY A 1001 -28.74 11.50 -17.14
N ALA A 1002 -27.60 12.19 -17.00
CA ALA A 1002 -26.27 11.62 -17.07
C ALA A 1002 -25.68 11.45 -15.66
N GLY A 1003 -24.88 10.40 -15.44
CA GLY A 1003 -24.02 10.24 -14.27
C GLY A 1003 -22.63 10.87 -14.48
N HIS A 1004 -21.60 10.17 -14.02
CA HIS A 1004 -20.19 10.59 -14.08
C HIS A 1004 -19.66 10.67 -15.51
N MET A 1005 -19.68 9.55 -16.23
CA MET A 1005 -19.28 9.45 -17.64
C MET A 1005 -20.40 10.01 -18.54
N VAL A 1006 -20.52 11.33 -18.61
CA VAL A 1006 -21.54 12.04 -19.40
C VAL A 1006 -21.67 11.53 -20.85
N PRO A 1007 -20.59 11.28 -21.61
CA PRO A 1007 -20.71 10.78 -22.98
C PRO A 1007 -21.12 9.31 -23.06
N HIS A 1008 -20.95 8.50 -22.01
CA HIS A 1008 -21.52 7.13 -21.94
C HIS A 1008 -23.05 7.17 -21.74
N ASP A 1009 -23.53 7.94 -20.76
CA ASP A 1009 -24.97 7.97 -20.42
C ASP A 1009 -25.81 8.87 -21.36
N LYS A 1010 -25.19 9.92 -21.92
CA LYS A 1010 -25.81 10.92 -22.81
C LYS A 1010 -24.93 11.27 -24.03
N PRO A 1011 -24.57 10.29 -24.88
CA PRO A 1011 -23.66 10.49 -26.01
C PRO A 1011 -24.15 11.52 -27.03
N ARG A 1012 -25.46 11.53 -27.34
CA ARG A 1012 -26.08 12.48 -28.28
C ARG A 1012 -25.95 13.92 -27.79
N GLU A 1013 -26.20 14.13 -26.50
CA GLU A 1013 -26.13 15.42 -25.83
C GLU A 1013 -24.67 15.87 -25.69
N ALA A 1014 -23.76 14.98 -25.29
CA ALA A 1014 -22.33 15.26 -25.18
C ALA A 1014 -21.70 15.68 -26.51
N LEU A 1015 -22.08 15.03 -27.63
CA LEU A 1015 -21.62 15.43 -28.96
C LEU A 1015 -22.22 16.78 -29.41
N TRP A 1016 -23.49 17.05 -29.10
CA TRP A 1016 -24.12 18.35 -29.38
C TRP A 1016 -23.43 19.49 -28.61
N MET A 1017 -23.12 19.26 -27.32
CA MET A 1017 -22.33 20.16 -26.49
C MET A 1017 -20.95 20.44 -27.12
N LEU A 1018 -20.22 19.40 -27.53
CA LEU A 1018 -18.91 19.58 -28.17
C LEU A 1018 -19.02 20.42 -29.45
N LYS A 1019 -19.94 20.05 -30.35
CA LYS A 1019 -20.17 20.71 -31.64
C LYS A 1019 -20.35 22.23 -31.46
N LYS A 1020 -21.20 22.61 -30.50
CA LYS A 1020 -21.47 24.01 -30.14
C LYS A 1020 -20.26 24.71 -29.55
N TRP A 1021 -19.56 24.05 -28.63
CA TRP A 1021 -18.39 24.61 -27.95
C TRP A 1021 -17.23 24.91 -28.91
N LEU A 1022 -16.97 24.03 -29.88
CA LEU A 1022 -15.96 24.23 -30.93
C LEU A 1022 -16.36 25.35 -31.89
N ALA A 1023 -17.62 25.36 -32.34
CA ALA A 1023 -18.17 26.40 -33.21
C ALA A 1023 -18.20 27.82 -32.58
N GLN A 1024 -17.94 27.92 -31.27
CA GLN A 1024 -18.06 29.16 -30.47
C GLN A 1024 -19.47 29.77 -30.50
N GLU A 1025 -20.48 28.94 -30.78
CA GLU A 1025 -21.87 29.32 -30.68
C GLU A 1025 -22.32 29.35 -29.21
N MET A 1026 -23.45 30.01 -28.94
CA MET A 1026 -24.16 29.78 -27.69
C MET A 1026 -24.62 28.32 -27.67
N LEU A 1027 -24.30 27.63 -26.55
CA LEU A 1027 -24.51 26.20 -26.33
C LEU A 1027 -25.98 25.80 -26.45
#